data_AF-E3LUX3-F1
#
_entry.id   AF-E3LUX3-F1
#
_cell.length_a   1.000
_cell.length_b   1.000
_cell.length_c   1.000
_cell.angle_alpha   90.00
_cell.angle_beta   90.00
_cell.angle_gamma   90.00
#
_symmetry.space_group_name_H-M   'P 1'
#
loop_
_entity.id
_entity.type
_entity.pdbx_description
1 polymer ?
#
loop_
_entity_poly.entity_id
_entity_poly.type
_entity_poly.pdbx_seq_one_letter_code
_entity_poly.pdbx_strand_id
1 'polypeptide(L)'
;MIRLIPFVVWIGAILVNGHPPGNLTRFSRASDAELTTSLKQMQMLARITNGIYLQQGMIKGTIPPADLVSELLNLEAVKLTEIQNLDVGKLEGVAKNIDELPGKLKTNDGVVNLENRLALLRSIIDLSNGVASLAAPDASFKTEVDTLKDIDGIEWDNFRKYSEGLHSFLSNRKKIEQGIPVKDKKAHEDVLQQVRKAADDLKLDLTQNYVNLKSDAITTAEGTFLNWFSIRRSMAEWNKNDKVMKYSKPDDDNNINFVGENIKNMGEVIGEVKKENLKFNTLEHVFDSRIHRSGSRDLKHTPAFSEGPSDIGLISKDFENGWIQSVVGKEYPKLAAALKSLETIQKLTEDVENSLGSPSKDTLKSISEVVNSITGASQLTVSFDDLASKLKDVQESISASNIIPAQWDTYNTLIEHVSSLFDQITAADAVVELSKETITEDMKKNLEHIRNITDPTHKDDPVAVLEKLDSFSDKLADTSSLVTALNTTNQAQPVKDSASQISKNFNELNNYVTNSKKFLDVLAQLRGIGGFESIEPVIKLRRKLSQLTKNKGNLDCPSLVQNIGKMQPKLKALEAEITKLKGMRNGETGALMYLNYAKKDSDTLGSATRGIASMQQMTKDPVDIKQLADAVGTIDSERKTSLVKLSAEEEKSLDELSRLEDDINSLKYIINVYILYLKISKSEKLSDHADIFDRAASVNGISTDFKTAIVLIEKLANDPFSLASDDLRKSVPIWEKLDSIGLDFAKYQTDFQSAKKSLSSLEATFSKLHRSFALTASSPSNSSESESLDDVFEIRYS
;
A
#
# COMPACT_ATOMS: atom_id res chain seq x y z
N MET A 1 -36.10 -20.31 43.14
CA MET A 1 -35.20 -20.24 41.97
C MET A 1 -34.48 -18.90 42.00
N ILE A 2 -33.17 -18.94 41.72
CA ILE A 2 -32.18 -17.89 41.42
C ILE A 2 -32.38 -16.45 41.92
N ARG A 3 -31.37 -16.03 42.69
CA ARG A 3 -31.01 -14.72 43.25
C ARG A 3 -29.46 -14.67 43.26
N LEU A 4 -28.75 -13.54 43.23
CA LEU A 4 -29.11 -12.11 43.23
C LEU A 4 -27.89 -11.29 42.70
N ILE A 5 -28.10 -9.98 42.48
CA ILE A 5 -27.12 -8.89 42.67
C ILE A 5 -26.09 -8.56 41.55
N PRO A 6 -25.75 -7.25 41.35
CA PRO A 6 -25.09 -6.74 40.13
C PRO A 6 -23.61 -6.34 40.33
N PHE A 7 -22.86 -6.24 39.23
CA PHE A 7 -21.42 -5.94 39.24
C PHE A 7 -21.05 -4.74 38.35
N VAL A 8 -21.50 -3.53 38.72
CA VAL A 8 -21.26 -2.27 37.96
C VAL A 8 -20.61 -1.17 38.82
N VAL A 9 -20.32 -1.42 40.11
CA VAL A 9 -19.93 -0.36 41.08
C VAL A 9 -18.48 -0.51 41.58
N TRP A 10 -17.53 -0.88 40.71
CA TRP A 10 -16.10 -0.94 41.11
C TRP A 10 -15.07 -0.44 40.07
N ILE A 11 -15.46 0.44 39.16
CA ILE A 11 -14.53 1.21 38.30
C ILE A 11 -14.57 2.72 38.61
N GLY A 12 -15.66 3.23 39.21
CA GLY A 12 -15.89 4.67 39.43
C GLY A 12 -15.14 5.35 40.60
N ALA A 13 -14.13 4.72 41.21
CA ALA A 13 -13.55 5.19 42.48
C ALA A 13 -12.03 5.48 42.47
N ILE A 14 -11.37 5.46 41.30
CA ILE A 14 -9.91 5.77 41.18
C ILE A 14 -9.64 7.04 40.35
N LEU A 15 -10.66 7.63 39.70
CA LEU A 15 -10.50 8.85 38.88
C LEU A 15 -10.57 10.18 39.65
N VAL A 16 -10.58 10.16 40.99
CA VAL A 16 -10.49 11.38 41.81
C VAL A 16 -9.47 11.21 42.92
N ASN A 17 -8.19 11.31 42.56
CA ASN A 17 -7.15 12.00 43.34
C ASN A 17 -5.86 12.05 42.51
N GLY A 18 -5.40 13.26 42.18
CA GLY A 18 -4.12 13.44 41.50
C GLY A 18 -2.97 13.00 42.39
N HIS A 19 -2.24 11.96 41.96
CA HIS A 19 -0.89 11.70 42.44
C HIS A 19 0.12 12.16 41.38
N PRO A 20 1.18 12.90 41.76
CA PRO A 20 2.21 13.32 40.82
C PRO A 20 2.99 12.10 40.29
N PRO A 21 3.65 12.20 39.13
CA PRO A 21 4.40 11.10 38.51
C PRO A 21 5.68 10.76 39.29
N GLY A 22 5.52 10.07 40.43
CA GLY A 22 6.58 9.68 41.34
C GLY A 22 7.17 8.30 41.04
N ASN A 23 8.25 8.26 40.25
CA ASN A 23 9.31 7.24 40.29
C ASN A 23 8.89 5.76 40.47
N LEU A 24 8.09 5.21 39.54
CA LEU A 24 7.88 3.74 39.42
C LEU A 24 9.15 2.96 38.99
N THR A 25 10.20 3.67 38.56
CA THR A 25 11.43 3.15 37.93
C THR A 25 12.31 2.25 38.80
N ARG A 26 12.14 2.26 40.14
CA ARG A 26 12.92 1.43 41.06
C ARG A 26 12.26 0.10 41.42
N PHE A 27 10.93 0.01 41.39
CA PHE A 27 10.22 -1.23 41.74
C PHE A 27 10.04 -2.16 40.54
N SER A 28 9.79 -1.65 39.32
CA SER A 28 9.61 -2.52 38.14
C SER A 28 10.84 -3.42 37.91
N ARG A 29 12.05 -2.87 38.03
CA ARG A 29 13.31 -3.59 37.74
C ARG A 29 13.48 -4.89 38.54
N ALA A 30 12.93 -4.97 39.75
CA ALA A 30 12.96 -6.19 40.54
C ALA A 30 11.97 -7.22 39.98
N SER A 31 10.70 -6.83 39.81
CA SER A 31 9.64 -7.67 39.22
C SER A 31 9.93 -8.09 37.77
N ASP A 32 10.65 -7.27 37.00
CA ASP A 32 11.07 -7.56 35.61
C ASP A 32 12.12 -8.70 35.57
N ALA A 33 13.11 -8.65 36.47
CA ALA A 33 14.12 -9.71 36.62
C ALA A 33 13.51 -11.00 37.18
N GLU A 34 12.57 -10.86 38.10
CA GLU A 34 11.74 -11.92 38.67
C GLU A 34 10.93 -12.63 37.57
N LEU A 35 10.09 -11.91 36.81
CA LEU A 35 9.36 -12.47 35.65
C LEU A 35 10.31 -13.17 34.69
N THR A 36 11.44 -12.53 34.33
CA THR A 36 12.44 -13.12 33.42
C THR A 36 12.98 -14.46 33.93
N THR A 37 13.15 -14.61 35.25
CA THR A 37 13.63 -15.85 35.86
C THR A 37 12.57 -16.95 35.80
N SER A 38 11.32 -16.64 36.17
CA SER A 38 10.22 -17.60 36.16
C SER A 38 9.81 -18.01 34.74
N LEU A 39 9.75 -17.05 33.80
CA LEU A 39 9.53 -17.32 32.37
C LEU A 39 10.60 -18.25 31.81
N LYS A 40 11.88 -18.01 32.11
CA LYS A 40 12.98 -18.88 31.66
C LYS A 40 12.82 -20.31 32.18
N GLN A 41 12.39 -20.49 33.43
CA GLN A 41 12.07 -21.81 33.99
C GLN A 41 10.94 -22.51 33.22
N MET A 42 9.87 -21.78 32.89
CA MET A 42 8.76 -22.33 32.10
C MET A 42 9.17 -22.65 30.65
N GLN A 43 10.02 -21.83 30.03
CA GLN A 43 10.57 -22.09 28.68
C GLN A 43 11.38 -23.40 28.63
N MET A 44 12.24 -23.65 29.63
CA MET A 44 12.98 -24.91 29.72
C MET A 44 12.04 -26.13 29.84
N LEU A 45 11.01 -26.05 30.69
CA LEU A 45 10.02 -27.13 30.82
C LEU A 45 9.19 -27.33 29.56
N ALA A 46 8.75 -26.24 28.92
CA ALA A 46 7.98 -26.28 27.70
C ALA A 46 8.79 -26.96 26.58
N ARG A 47 10.06 -26.59 26.39
CA ARG A 47 10.95 -27.22 25.41
C ARG A 47 11.19 -28.70 25.68
N ILE A 48 11.46 -29.09 26.93
CA ILE A 48 11.64 -30.50 27.29
C ILE A 48 10.34 -31.30 27.05
N THR A 49 9.18 -30.75 27.42
CA THR A 49 7.87 -31.39 27.20
C THR A 49 7.56 -31.53 25.71
N ASN A 50 7.88 -30.51 24.92
CA ASN A 50 7.75 -30.54 23.47
C ASN A 50 8.72 -31.54 22.84
N GLY A 51 9.95 -31.66 23.34
CA GLY A 51 10.91 -32.69 22.94
C GLY A 51 10.39 -34.11 23.20
N ILE A 52 9.84 -34.38 24.39
CA ILE A 52 9.18 -35.66 24.70
C ILE A 52 8.02 -35.93 23.73
N TYR A 53 7.17 -34.93 23.48
CA TYR A 53 6.07 -35.06 22.53
C TYR A 53 6.55 -35.36 21.11
N LEU A 54 7.53 -34.63 20.58
CA LEU A 54 8.08 -34.85 19.24
C LEU A 54 8.70 -36.24 19.13
N GLN A 55 9.53 -36.64 20.09
CA GLN A 55 10.15 -37.96 20.11
C GLN A 55 9.09 -39.07 20.16
N GLN A 56 8.04 -38.92 21.00
CA GLN A 56 6.91 -39.84 21.02
C GLN A 56 6.13 -39.86 19.71
N GLY A 57 5.91 -38.68 19.10
CA GLY A 57 5.10 -38.52 17.91
C GLY A 57 5.76 -39.08 16.65
N MET A 58 7.07 -38.88 16.51
CA MET A 58 7.87 -39.46 15.42
C MET A 58 7.98 -40.98 15.57
N ILE A 59 8.28 -41.50 16.77
CA ILE A 59 8.35 -42.96 17.00
C ILE A 59 7.00 -43.64 16.72
N LYS A 60 5.89 -43.03 17.12
CA LYS A 60 4.54 -43.55 16.84
C LYS A 60 4.08 -43.32 15.40
N GLY A 61 4.77 -42.48 14.62
CA GLY A 61 4.34 -42.05 13.29
C GLY A 61 3.04 -41.22 13.31
N THR A 62 2.74 -40.54 14.42
CA THR A 62 1.54 -39.69 14.59
C THR A 62 1.77 -38.23 14.19
N ILE A 63 3.02 -37.85 13.93
CA ILE A 63 3.40 -36.55 13.35
C ILE A 63 3.80 -36.81 11.89
N PRO A 64 3.12 -36.21 10.89
CA PRO A 64 3.56 -36.29 9.50
C PRO A 64 4.93 -35.62 9.34
N PRO A 65 5.92 -36.25 8.67
CA PRO A 65 7.23 -35.65 8.47
C PRO A 65 7.18 -34.28 7.78
N ALA A 66 6.39 -34.15 6.71
CA ALA A 66 6.25 -32.91 5.96
C ALA A 66 5.65 -31.74 6.80
N ASP A 67 4.64 -32.02 7.65
CA ASP A 67 4.07 -31.03 8.58
C ASP A 67 5.16 -30.48 9.51
N LEU A 68 5.94 -31.38 10.13
CA LEU A 68 7.00 -31.00 11.07
C LEU A 68 8.13 -30.22 10.38
N VAL A 69 8.54 -30.63 9.17
CA VAL A 69 9.57 -29.90 8.41
C VAL A 69 9.09 -28.50 8.01
N SER A 70 7.83 -28.35 7.59
CA SER A 70 7.24 -27.04 7.26
C SER A 70 7.24 -26.10 8.46
N GLU A 71 6.81 -26.60 9.63
CA GLU A 71 6.72 -25.83 10.86
C GLU A 71 8.11 -25.44 11.41
N LEU A 72 9.10 -26.33 11.33
CA LEU A 72 10.48 -26.04 11.75
C LEU A 72 11.19 -25.00 10.88
N LEU A 73 10.90 -24.97 9.58
CA LEU A 73 11.52 -24.05 8.61
C LEU A 73 10.75 -22.74 8.42
N ASN A 74 9.60 -22.59 9.08
CA ASN A 74 8.62 -21.51 8.89
C ASN A 74 8.21 -21.31 7.43
N LEU A 75 7.87 -22.39 6.72
CA LEU A 75 7.39 -22.35 5.32
C LEU A 75 5.90 -21.98 5.20
N GLU A 76 5.19 -21.92 6.33
CA GLU A 76 3.79 -21.50 6.44
C GLU A 76 2.85 -22.25 5.47
N ALA A 77 2.35 -21.55 4.44
CA ALA A 77 1.42 -22.10 3.45
C ALA A 77 2.12 -22.86 2.31
N VAL A 78 3.43 -22.69 2.12
CA VAL A 78 4.18 -23.33 1.05
C VAL A 78 4.39 -24.82 1.37
N LYS A 79 3.92 -25.70 0.50
CA LYS A 79 4.06 -27.14 0.72
C LYS A 79 5.45 -27.62 0.36
N LEU A 80 5.95 -28.58 1.14
CA LEU A 80 7.24 -29.24 0.88
C LEU A 80 7.33 -29.79 -0.56
N THR A 81 6.22 -30.33 -1.08
CA THR A 81 6.11 -30.86 -2.44
C THR A 81 6.18 -29.78 -3.52
N GLU A 82 5.70 -28.57 -3.26
CA GLU A 82 5.80 -27.45 -4.21
C GLU A 82 7.28 -27.08 -4.40
N ILE A 83 8.03 -26.93 -3.29
CA ILE A 83 9.47 -26.69 -3.28
C ILE A 83 10.25 -27.84 -3.96
N GLN A 84 9.93 -29.10 -3.63
CA GLN A 84 10.59 -30.27 -4.21
C GLN A 84 10.34 -30.45 -5.71
N ASN A 85 9.25 -29.86 -6.25
CA ASN A 85 8.87 -29.92 -7.67
C ASN A 85 9.32 -28.69 -8.48
N LEU A 86 10.01 -27.73 -7.86
CA LEU A 86 10.58 -26.59 -8.59
C LEU A 86 11.64 -27.07 -9.59
N ASP A 87 11.43 -26.73 -10.86
CA ASP A 87 12.39 -26.95 -11.96
C ASP A 87 13.48 -25.88 -11.91
N VAL A 88 14.47 -26.12 -11.05
CA VAL A 88 15.60 -25.22 -10.79
C VAL A 88 16.32 -24.84 -12.08
N GLY A 89 16.53 -25.80 -13.01
CA GLY A 89 17.24 -25.54 -14.26
C GLY A 89 16.49 -24.56 -15.19
N LYS A 90 15.16 -24.64 -15.27
CA LYS A 90 14.37 -23.62 -15.99
C LYS A 90 14.40 -22.27 -15.27
N LEU A 91 14.24 -22.28 -13.95
CA LEU A 91 14.22 -21.06 -13.15
C LEU A 91 15.56 -20.32 -13.16
N GLU A 92 16.70 -21.02 -13.20
CA GLU A 92 18.03 -20.43 -13.36
C GLU A 92 18.17 -19.69 -14.70
N GLY A 93 17.61 -20.25 -15.78
CA GLY A 93 17.56 -19.61 -17.09
C GLY A 93 16.78 -18.30 -17.05
N VAL A 94 15.56 -18.31 -16.50
CA VAL A 94 14.72 -17.10 -16.39
C VAL A 94 15.35 -16.08 -15.43
N ALA A 95 15.86 -16.51 -14.27
CA ALA A 95 16.53 -15.65 -13.30
C ALA A 95 17.77 -14.97 -13.89
N LYS A 96 18.55 -15.69 -14.70
CA LYS A 96 19.67 -15.12 -15.46
C LYS A 96 19.19 -14.10 -16.50
N ASN A 97 18.09 -14.37 -17.19
CA ASN A 97 17.52 -13.43 -18.15
C ASN A 97 16.99 -12.14 -17.48
N ILE A 98 16.43 -12.23 -16.27
CA ILE A 98 16.07 -11.07 -15.44
C ILE A 98 17.34 -10.28 -15.02
N ASP A 99 18.38 -10.97 -14.55
CA ASP A 99 19.63 -10.35 -14.06
C ASP A 99 20.45 -9.70 -15.20
N GLU A 100 20.42 -10.27 -16.42
CA GLU A 100 21.05 -9.72 -17.61
C GLU A 100 20.23 -8.63 -18.32
N LEU A 101 18.90 -8.59 -18.14
CA LEU A 101 18.01 -7.61 -18.79
C LEU A 101 18.52 -6.17 -18.69
N PRO A 102 19.03 -5.66 -17.54
CA PRO A 102 19.47 -4.28 -17.42
C PRO A 102 20.65 -3.95 -18.34
N GLY A 103 21.57 -4.89 -18.54
CA GLY A 103 22.68 -4.76 -19.50
C GLY A 103 22.21 -4.83 -20.96
N LYS A 104 21.06 -5.48 -21.21
CA LYS A 104 20.39 -5.54 -22.52
C LYS A 104 19.56 -4.27 -22.82
N LEU A 105 19.27 -3.41 -21.83
CA LEU A 105 18.55 -2.14 -22.00
C LEU A 105 19.50 -0.99 -22.36
N LYS A 106 19.86 -0.89 -23.65
CA LYS A 106 20.75 0.14 -24.19
C LYS A 106 20.19 1.53 -23.92
N THR A 107 21.02 2.46 -23.43
CA THR A 107 20.61 3.85 -23.18
C THR A 107 21.73 4.82 -23.54
N ASN A 108 21.38 5.88 -24.27
CA ASN A 108 22.22 7.03 -24.60
C ASN A 108 21.29 8.26 -24.76
N ASP A 109 21.84 9.45 -24.96
CA ASP A 109 21.04 10.68 -25.05
C ASP A 109 20.04 10.67 -26.22
N GLY A 110 20.39 10.06 -27.35
CA GLY A 110 19.51 9.91 -28.51
C GLY A 110 18.33 8.95 -28.26
N VAL A 111 18.57 7.83 -27.57
CA VAL A 111 17.53 6.89 -27.11
C VAL A 111 16.58 7.58 -26.13
N VAL A 112 17.12 8.34 -25.17
CA VAL A 112 16.29 9.11 -24.21
C VAL A 112 15.47 10.19 -24.92
N ASN A 113 16.06 10.88 -25.90
CA ASN A 113 15.37 11.87 -26.72
C ASN A 113 14.21 11.25 -27.54
N LEU A 114 14.42 10.09 -28.15
CA LEU A 114 13.36 9.36 -28.86
C LEU A 114 12.27 8.86 -27.93
N GLU A 115 12.60 8.31 -26.75
CA GLU A 115 11.58 7.94 -25.76
C GLU A 115 10.73 9.14 -25.33
N ASN A 116 11.35 10.30 -25.13
CA ASN A 116 10.62 11.54 -24.84
C ASN A 116 9.74 11.95 -26.03
N ARG A 117 10.24 11.84 -27.27
CA ARG A 117 9.47 12.11 -28.50
C ARG A 117 8.23 11.20 -28.60
N LEU A 118 8.40 9.89 -28.38
CA LEU A 118 7.30 8.91 -28.46
C LEU A 118 6.22 9.16 -27.40
N ALA A 119 6.61 9.44 -26.14
CA ALA A 119 5.68 9.82 -25.09
C ALA A 119 4.98 11.16 -25.38
N LEU A 120 5.69 12.13 -25.95
CA LEU A 120 5.12 13.41 -26.35
C LEU A 120 4.13 13.29 -27.52
N LEU A 121 4.41 12.43 -28.50
CA LEU A 121 3.47 12.12 -29.59
C LEU A 121 2.18 11.50 -29.05
N ARG A 122 2.25 10.65 -28.02
CA ARG A 122 1.06 10.13 -27.33
C ARG A 122 0.23 11.28 -26.71
N SER A 123 0.86 12.14 -25.92
CA SER A 123 0.22 13.35 -25.34
C SER A 123 -0.44 14.24 -26.41
N ILE A 124 0.22 14.47 -27.54
CA ILE A 124 -0.32 15.26 -28.65
C ILE A 124 -1.55 14.60 -29.29
N ILE A 125 -1.56 13.26 -29.45
CA ILE A 125 -2.75 12.53 -29.91
C ILE A 125 -3.89 12.64 -28.89
N ASP A 126 -3.60 12.52 -27.59
CA ASP A 126 -4.63 12.65 -26.56
C ASP A 126 -5.22 14.07 -26.51
N LEU A 127 -4.38 15.12 -26.61
CA LEU A 127 -4.83 16.52 -26.73
C LEU A 127 -5.68 16.79 -27.97
N SER A 128 -5.50 16.01 -29.04
CA SER A 128 -6.31 16.12 -30.27
C SER A 128 -7.73 15.56 -30.14
N ASN A 129 -8.04 14.89 -29.01
CA ASN A 129 -9.37 14.36 -28.66
C ASN A 129 -10.05 13.55 -29.79
N GLY A 130 -9.28 12.73 -30.51
CA GLY A 130 -9.80 11.88 -31.59
C GLY A 130 -10.24 12.61 -32.87
N VAL A 131 -10.13 13.94 -32.95
CA VAL A 131 -10.56 14.74 -34.11
C VAL A 131 -9.84 14.27 -35.39
N ALA A 132 -10.61 13.90 -36.41
CA ALA A 132 -10.11 13.39 -37.70
C ALA A 132 -10.11 14.44 -38.82
N SER A 133 -10.97 15.45 -38.71
CA SER A 133 -11.08 16.55 -39.68
C SER A 133 -11.61 17.82 -39.00
N LEU A 134 -11.40 18.96 -39.62
CA LEU A 134 -12.00 20.24 -39.23
C LEU A 134 -13.02 20.65 -40.29
N ALA A 135 -14.20 21.09 -39.85
CA ALA A 135 -15.16 21.75 -40.72
C ALA A 135 -14.84 23.25 -40.79
N ALA A 136 -15.07 23.86 -41.96
CA ALA A 136 -15.00 25.30 -42.15
C ALA A 136 -16.14 26.01 -41.40
N PRO A 137 -15.94 27.24 -40.90
CA PRO A 137 -17.03 28.03 -40.33
C PRO A 137 -18.06 28.35 -41.43
N ASP A 138 -19.34 28.31 -41.07
CA ASP A 138 -20.42 28.62 -41.99
C ASP A 138 -20.57 30.14 -42.24
N ALA A 139 -21.37 30.48 -43.26
CA ALA A 139 -21.61 31.88 -43.64
C ALA A 139 -22.48 32.62 -42.60
N SER A 140 -23.35 31.93 -41.86
CA SER A 140 -24.13 32.52 -40.77
C SER A 140 -23.23 33.01 -39.63
N PHE A 141 -22.17 32.27 -39.28
CA PHE A 141 -21.17 32.73 -38.31
C PHE A 141 -20.44 33.99 -38.78
N LYS A 142 -20.15 34.14 -40.09
CA LYS A 142 -19.60 35.41 -40.62
C LYS A 142 -20.56 36.57 -40.39
N THR A 143 -21.84 36.39 -40.73
CA THR A 143 -22.90 37.40 -40.61
C THR A 143 -23.13 37.79 -39.14
N GLU A 144 -23.10 36.82 -38.24
CA GLU A 144 -23.23 37.05 -36.80
C GLU A 144 -22.03 37.81 -36.25
N VAL A 145 -20.80 37.41 -36.58
CA VAL A 145 -19.59 38.13 -36.20
C VAL A 145 -19.57 39.56 -36.79
N ASP A 146 -20.12 39.77 -37.98
CA ASP A 146 -20.33 41.11 -38.54
C ASP A 146 -21.41 41.93 -37.83
N THR A 147 -22.35 41.28 -37.16
CA THR A 147 -23.37 41.96 -36.34
C THR A 147 -22.76 42.31 -34.97
N LEU A 148 -22.04 41.37 -34.36
CA LEU A 148 -21.38 41.54 -33.06
C LEU A 148 -20.23 42.55 -33.06
N LYS A 149 -19.49 42.72 -34.17
CA LYS A 149 -18.45 43.76 -34.28
C LYS A 149 -19.04 45.19 -34.34
N ASP A 150 -20.31 45.32 -34.73
CA ASP A 150 -21.02 46.58 -34.89
C ASP A 150 -22.12 46.71 -33.83
N ILE A 151 -22.12 45.85 -32.79
CA ILE A 151 -23.11 45.88 -31.72
C ILE A 151 -23.01 47.17 -30.91
N ASP A 152 -24.16 47.83 -30.76
CA ASP A 152 -24.36 49.07 -30.00
C ASP A 152 -25.62 48.91 -29.12
N GLY A 153 -25.77 49.78 -28.12
CA GLY A 153 -26.90 49.76 -27.17
C GLY A 153 -26.62 49.05 -25.85
N ILE A 154 -25.65 48.13 -25.78
CA ILE A 154 -25.29 47.44 -24.53
C ILE A 154 -24.43 48.35 -23.63
N GLU A 155 -24.88 48.57 -22.39
CA GLU A 155 -24.16 49.36 -21.38
C GLU A 155 -23.03 48.56 -20.69
N TRP A 156 -21.96 48.28 -21.44
CA TRP A 156 -20.81 47.49 -20.98
C TRP A 156 -20.12 48.01 -19.69
N ASP A 157 -20.28 49.30 -19.34
CA ASP A 157 -19.80 49.83 -18.06
C ASP A 157 -20.57 49.27 -16.86
N ASN A 158 -21.87 49.01 -17.00
CA ASN A 158 -22.67 48.37 -15.95
C ASN A 158 -22.30 46.89 -15.81
N PHE A 159 -22.07 46.18 -16.92
CA PHE A 159 -21.56 44.80 -16.91
C PHE A 159 -20.22 44.71 -16.17
N ARG A 160 -19.27 45.62 -16.45
CA ARG A 160 -18.00 45.69 -15.72
C ARG A 160 -18.19 45.97 -14.24
N LYS A 161 -18.98 46.99 -13.87
CA LYS A 161 -19.25 47.32 -12.45
C LYS A 161 -19.85 46.14 -11.70
N TYR A 162 -20.85 45.49 -12.27
CA TYR A 162 -21.49 44.30 -11.70
C TYR A 162 -20.47 43.15 -11.54
N SER A 163 -19.62 42.93 -12.54
CA SER A 163 -18.56 41.92 -12.56
C SER A 163 -17.48 42.16 -11.50
N GLU A 164 -17.03 43.42 -11.36
CA GLU A 164 -16.12 43.86 -10.29
C GLU A 164 -16.78 43.73 -8.91
N GLY A 165 -18.06 44.07 -8.81
CA GLY A 165 -18.88 43.93 -7.60
C GLY A 165 -18.95 42.48 -7.12
N LEU A 166 -19.30 41.55 -8.01
CA LEU A 166 -19.34 40.11 -7.72
C LEU A 166 -17.98 39.60 -7.22
N HIS A 167 -16.89 39.93 -7.94
CA HIS A 167 -15.55 39.50 -7.56
C HIS A 167 -15.12 40.09 -6.21
N SER A 168 -15.40 41.38 -5.96
CA SER A 168 -15.15 42.05 -4.69
C SER A 168 -15.93 41.40 -3.54
N PHE A 169 -17.21 41.09 -3.74
CA PHE A 169 -18.08 40.45 -2.76
C PHE A 169 -17.51 39.10 -2.31
N LEU A 170 -17.22 38.21 -3.26
CA LEU A 170 -16.71 36.86 -3.00
C LEU A 170 -15.28 36.84 -2.44
N SER A 171 -14.41 37.72 -2.95
CA SER A 171 -13.03 37.88 -2.45
C SER A 171 -13.03 38.36 -1.00
N ASN A 172 -13.89 39.32 -0.66
CA ASN A 172 -13.98 39.85 0.69
C ASN A 172 -14.68 38.90 1.67
N ARG A 173 -15.69 38.10 1.25
CA ARG A 173 -16.22 37.00 2.09
C ARG A 173 -15.09 36.08 2.56
N LYS A 174 -14.24 35.59 1.65
CA LYS A 174 -13.11 34.71 2.00
C LYS A 174 -12.13 35.34 3.01
N LYS A 175 -11.88 36.65 2.93
CA LYS A 175 -11.04 37.36 3.91
C LYS A 175 -11.70 37.43 5.30
N ILE A 176 -13.02 37.57 5.36
CA ILE A 176 -13.77 37.61 6.62
C ILE A 176 -13.84 36.21 7.23
N GLU A 177 -14.13 35.16 6.44
CA GLU A 177 -14.06 33.73 6.84
C GLU A 177 -12.70 33.35 7.43
N GLN A 178 -11.60 33.79 6.81
CA GLN A 178 -10.23 33.51 7.24
C GLN A 178 -9.79 34.32 8.47
N GLY A 179 -10.62 35.25 8.95
CA GLY A 179 -10.36 36.10 10.10
C GLY A 179 -9.45 37.29 9.75
N ILE A 180 -10.04 38.48 9.60
CA ILE A 180 -9.28 39.73 9.48
C ILE A 180 -8.62 40.04 10.83
N PRO A 181 -7.30 40.33 10.89
CA PRO A 181 -6.62 40.61 12.16
C PRO A 181 -7.23 41.80 12.91
N VAL A 182 -7.89 41.54 14.05
CA VAL A 182 -8.66 42.50 14.89
C VAL A 182 -7.89 43.78 15.29
N LYS A 183 -6.56 43.79 15.14
CA LYS A 183 -5.70 44.93 15.47
C LYS A 183 -5.51 45.93 14.32
N ASP A 184 -5.85 45.57 13.09
CA ASP A 184 -5.82 46.48 11.94
C ASP A 184 -7.22 47.01 11.63
N LYS A 185 -7.54 48.18 12.20
CA LYS A 185 -8.82 48.87 11.97
C LYS A 185 -8.99 49.31 10.53
N LYS A 186 -7.91 49.72 9.86
CA LYS A 186 -7.97 50.21 8.50
C LYS A 186 -8.30 49.08 7.54
N ALA A 187 -7.67 47.90 7.71
CA ALA A 187 -8.00 46.72 6.92
C ALA A 187 -9.48 46.29 7.08
N HIS A 188 -10.06 46.45 8.28
CA HIS A 188 -11.50 46.21 8.49
C HIS A 188 -12.37 47.26 7.76
N GLU A 189 -12.08 48.54 7.92
CA GLU A 189 -12.80 49.65 7.26
C GLU A 189 -12.74 49.51 5.72
N ASP A 190 -11.56 49.21 5.16
CA ASP A 190 -11.32 49.00 3.73
C ASP A 190 -12.15 47.81 3.19
N VAL A 191 -12.22 46.68 3.93
CA VAL A 191 -13.00 45.51 3.51
C VAL A 191 -14.51 45.79 3.58
N LEU A 192 -15.01 46.41 4.65
CA LEU A 192 -16.42 46.77 4.78
C LEU A 192 -16.84 47.75 3.68
N GLN A 193 -16.00 48.75 3.36
CA GLN A 193 -16.27 49.69 2.26
C GLN A 193 -16.30 48.99 0.89
N GLN A 194 -15.46 47.97 0.65
CA GLN A 194 -15.47 47.19 -0.58
C GLN A 194 -16.72 46.29 -0.71
N VAL A 195 -17.16 45.65 0.38
CA VAL A 195 -18.42 44.90 0.41
C VAL A 195 -19.62 45.83 0.19
N ARG A 196 -19.60 47.02 0.80
CA ARG A 196 -20.63 48.04 0.60
C ARG A 196 -20.75 48.48 -0.88
N LYS A 197 -19.63 48.78 -1.53
CA LYS A 197 -19.60 49.12 -2.97
C LYS A 197 -20.14 47.96 -3.81
N ALA A 198 -19.65 46.75 -3.56
CA ALA A 198 -20.11 45.55 -4.25
C ALA A 198 -21.62 45.32 -4.13
N ALA A 199 -22.20 45.58 -2.95
CA ALA A 199 -23.63 45.44 -2.73
C ALA A 199 -24.48 46.50 -3.46
N ASP A 200 -23.91 47.64 -3.86
CA ASP A 200 -24.57 48.60 -4.75
C ASP A 200 -24.35 48.25 -6.24
N ASP A 201 -23.16 47.80 -6.62
CA ASP A 201 -22.86 47.35 -7.98
C ASP A 201 -23.71 46.12 -8.39
N LEU A 202 -23.99 45.20 -7.46
CA LEU A 202 -24.84 44.02 -7.68
C LEU A 202 -26.35 44.32 -7.81
N LYS A 203 -26.78 45.57 -7.61
CA LYS A 203 -28.19 46.00 -7.84
C LYS A 203 -28.46 46.48 -9.26
N LEU A 204 -27.43 46.58 -10.11
CA LEU A 204 -27.58 47.02 -11.49
C LEU A 204 -28.46 46.02 -12.27
N ASP A 205 -29.52 46.54 -12.88
CA ASP A 205 -30.40 45.77 -13.76
C ASP A 205 -29.77 45.71 -15.16
N LEU A 206 -29.09 44.59 -15.45
CA LEU A 206 -28.43 44.37 -16.73
C LEU A 206 -29.37 43.82 -17.79
N THR A 207 -30.66 43.60 -17.48
CA THR A 207 -31.65 43.20 -18.49
C THR A 207 -32.07 44.37 -19.38
N GLN A 208 -31.96 45.60 -18.87
CA GLN A 208 -32.24 46.81 -19.63
C GLN A 208 -31.13 47.04 -20.67
N ASN A 209 -31.54 47.18 -21.93
CA ASN A 209 -30.67 47.35 -23.09
C ASN A 209 -29.73 46.16 -23.40
N TYR A 210 -29.96 44.98 -22.81
CA TYR A 210 -29.29 43.75 -23.26
C TYR A 210 -29.96 43.18 -24.52
N VAL A 211 -29.12 42.82 -25.50
CA VAL A 211 -29.51 42.04 -26.67
C VAL A 211 -28.94 40.65 -26.48
N ASN A 212 -29.74 39.60 -26.66
CA ASN A 212 -29.25 38.22 -26.58
C ASN A 212 -28.11 38.02 -27.59
N LEU A 213 -26.90 37.75 -27.09
CA LEU A 213 -25.69 37.59 -27.89
C LEU A 213 -25.50 36.16 -28.40
N LYS A 214 -26.18 35.18 -27.79
CA LYS A 214 -26.05 33.77 -28.13
C LYS A 214 -27.15 33.34 -29.09
N SER A 215 -26.89 33.56 -30.38
CA SER A 215 -27.76 33.09 -31.47
C SER A 215 -27.55 31.60 -31.78
N ASP A 216 -28.44 31.03 -32.58
CA ASP A 216 -28.28 29.66 -33.12
C ASP A 216 -27.00 29.52 -33.95
N ALA A 217 -26.56 30.60 -34.61
CA ALA A 217 -25.31 30.64 -35.38
C ALA A 217 -24.08 30.61 -34.46
N ILE A 218 -24.08 31.36 -33.35
CA ILE A 218 -23.02 31.24 -32.32
C ILE A 218 -22.99 29.83 -31.74
N THR A 219 -24.15 29.28 -31.36
CA THR A 219 -24.24 27.94 -30.73
C THR A 219 -23.76 26.83 -31.68
N THR A 220 -24.08 26.94 -32.98
CA THR A 220 -23.60 26.01 -34.02
C THR A 220 -22.10 26.16 -34.27
N ALA A 221 -21.60 27.40 -34.25
CA ALA A 221 -20.17 27.69 -34.38
C ALA A 221 -19.38 27.15 -33.18
N GLU A 222 -19.82 27.38 -31.94
CA GLU A 222 -19.20 26.85 -30.71
C GLU A 222 -18.93 25.35 -30.85
N GLY A 223 -19.96 24.56 -31.19
CA GLY A 223 -19.84 23.11 -31.42
C GLY A 223 -18.84 22.74 -32.52
N THR A 224 -18.75 23.55 -33.58
CA THR A 224 -17.78 23.37 -34.67
C THR A 224 -16.34 23.66 -34.20
N PHE A 225 -16.14 24.73 -33.43
CA PHE A 225 -14.84 25.17 -32.94
C PHE A 225 -14.29 24.32 -31.78
N LEU A 226 -15.11 23.50 -31.09
CA LEU A 226 -14.60 22.52 -30.11
C LEU A 226 -13.49 21.62 -30.70
N ASN A 227 -13.68 21.16 -31.94
CA ASN A 227 -12.68 20.37 -32.65
C ASN A 227 -11.42 21.19 -32.97
N TRP A 228 -11.58 22.47 -33.30
CA TRP A 228 -10.47 23.40 -33.55
C TRP A 228 -9.66 23.66 -32.29
N PHE A 229 -10.29 23.81 -31.12
CA PHE A 229 -9.59 24.01 -29.85
C PHE A 229 -8.77 22.78 -29.46
N SER A 230 -9.26 21.57 -29.73
CA SER A 230 -8.51 20.33 -29.53
C SER A 230 -7.28 20.25 -30.44
N ILE A 231 -7.45 20.52 -31.75
CA ILE A 231 -6.33 20.55 -32.70
C ILE A 231 -5.34 21.68 -32.41
N ARG A 232 -5.80 22.86 -31.99
CA ARG A 232 -4.95 23.97 -31.54
C ARG A 232 -4.09 23.54 -30.33
N ARG A 233 -4.65 22.91 -29.30
CA ARG A 233 -3.88 22.42 -28.14
C ARG A 233 -2.82 21.39 -28.56
N SER A 234 -3.21 20.45 -29.43
CA SER A 234 -2.33 19.42 -29.99
C SER A 234 -1.17 20.03 -30.81
N MET A 235 -1.46 21.00 -31.68
CA MET A 235 -0.46 21.76 -32.45
C MET A 235 0.44 22.63 -31.56
N ALA A 236 -0.11 23.27 -30.53
CA ALA A 236 0.63 24.10 -29.60
C ALA A 236 1.67 23.29 -28.82
N GLU A 237 1.30 22.10 -28.32
CA GLU A 237 2.24 21.21 -27.63
C GLU A 237 3.30 20.65 -28.59
N TRP A 238 2.97 20.41 -29.86
CA TRP A 238 3.99 20.12 -30.88
C TRP A 238 4.97 21.29 -31.06
N ASN A 239 4.45 22.50 -31.29
CA ASN A 239 5.24 23.69 -31.62
C ASN A 239 6.17 24.11 -30.46
N LYS A 240 5.68 24.02 -29.22
CA LYS A 240 6.45 24.24 -27.98
C LYS A 240 7.65 23.30 -27.84
N ASN A 241 7.58 22.11 -28.43
CA ASN A 241 8.59 21.06 -28.32
C ASN A 241 9.29 20.77 -29.68
N ASP A 242 9.35 21.75 -30.58
CA ASP A 242 9.87 21.60 -31.95
C ASP A 242 11.26 20.92 -32.02
N LYS A 243 12.14 21.22 -31.06
CA LYS A 243 13.49 20.64 -30.93
C LYS A 243 13.46 19.14 -30.70
N VAL A 244 12.54 18.64 -29.86
CA VAL A 244 12.38 17.21 -29.59
C VAL A 244 11.79 16.52 -30.82
N MET A 245 10.87 17.18 -31.54
CA MET A 245 10.19 16.64 -32.72
C MET A 245 11.02 16.63 -34.02
N LYS A 246 12.15 17.33 -34.08
CA LYS A 246 13.01 17.38 -35.27
C LYS A 246 13.65 16.02 -35.55
N TYR A 247 13.27 15.43 -36.67
CA TYR A 247 13.83 14.18 -37.18
C TYR A 247 15.21 14.41 -37.82
N SER A 248 16.21 13.64 -37.39
CA SER A 248 17.60 13.75 -37.85
C SER A 248 18.15 12.39 -38.33
N LYS A 249 18.36 12.23 -39.64
CA LYS A 249 19.04 11.04 -40.19
C LYS A 249 20.56 11.25 -40.20
N PRO A 250 21.36 10.20 -39.92
CA PRO A 250 20.97 8.82 -39.62
C PRO A 250 20.71 8.54 -38.13
N ASP A 251 20.95 9.50 -37.24
CA ASP A 251 20.99 9.26 -35.79
C ASP A 251 19.67 8.77 -35.20
N ASP A 252 18.54 9.36 -35.62
CA ASP A 252 17.21 8.94 -35.16
C ASP A 252 16.83 7.55 -35.69
N ASP A 253 17.28 7.16 -36.89
CA ASP A 253 17.07 5.80 -37.44
C ASP A 253 17.86 4.76 -36.66
N ASN A 254 19.09 5.10 -36.22
CA ASN A 254 19.91 4.23 -35.38
C ASN A 254 19.33 4.12 -33.97
N ASN A 255 18.93 5.25 -33.37
CA ASN A 255 18.41 5.26 -32.01
C ASN A 255 17.02 4.61 -31.89
N ILE A 256 16.15 4.66 -32.91
CA ILE A 256 14.85 3.96 -32.85
C ILE A 256 15.02 2.44 -32.88
N ASN A 257 16.04 1.93 -33.58
CA ASN A 257 16.37 0.51 -33.54
C ASN A 257 16.77 0.10 -32.11
N PHE A 258 17.54 0.93 -31.38
CA PHE A 258 17.84 0.65 -29.97
C PHE A 258 16.61 0.71 -29.07
N VAL A 259 15.65 1.62 -29.31
CA VAL A 259 14.36 1.61 -28.59
C VAL A 259 13.59 0.33 -28.90
N GLY A 260 13.53 -0.12 -30.16
CA GLY A 260 12.88 -1.36 -30.57
C GLY A 260 13.53 -2.61 -29.97
N GLU A 261 14.87 -2.70 -30.00
CA GLU A 261 15.63 -3.75 -29.32
C GLU A 261 15.34 -3.78 -27.81
N ASN A 262 15.28 -2.62 -27.14
CA ASN A 262 14.92 -2.55 -25.72
C ASN A 262 13.50 -3.08 -25.46
N ILE A 263 12.52 -2.71 -26.28
CA ILE A 263 11.14 -3.21 -26.18
C ILE A 263 11.10 -4.72 -26.37
N LYS A 264 11.79 -5.26 -27.38
CA LYS A 264 11.90 -6.71 -27.63
C LYS A 264 12.55 -7.45 -26.46
N ASN A 265 13.70 -6.97 -25.98
CA ASN A 265 14.42 -7.57 -24.84
C ASN A 265 13.54 -7.62 -23.57
N MET A 266 12.73 -6.59 -23.30
CA MET A 266 11.74 -6.64 -22.21
C MET A 266 10.65 -7.67 -22.49
N GLY A 267 10.09 -7.68 -23.70
CA GLY A 267 9.01 -8.58 -24.10
C GLY A 267 9.38 -10.06 -23.95
N GLU A 268 10.60 -10.43 -24.32
CA GLU A 268 11.13 -11.78 -24.15
C GLU A 268 11.15 -12.19 -22.66
N VAL A 269 11.74 -11.37 -21.78
CA VAL A 269 11.83 -11.67 -20.34
C VAL A 269 10.46 -11.67 -19.66
N ILE A 270 9.56 -10.73 -20.02
CA ILE A 270 8.17 -10.72 -19.55
C ILE A 270 7.45 -12.01 -19.97
N GLY A 271 7.66 -12.46 -21.22
CA GLY A 271 7.08 -13.70 -21.74
C GLY A 271 7.61 -14.96 -21.06
N GLU A 272 8.83 -14.96 -20.54
CA GLU A 272 9.40 -16.04 -19.74
C GLU A 272 8.89 -16.03 -18.30
N VAL A 273 8.99 -14.89 -17.60
CA VAL A 273 8.50 -14.75 -16.21
C VAL A 273 7.01 -15.06 -16.12
N LYS A 274 6.19 -14.64 -17.11
CA LYS A 274 4.76 -14.96 -17.16
C LYS A 274 4.47 -16.47 -17.17
N LYS A 275 5.33 -17.29 -17.80
CA LYS A 275 5.16 -18.76 -17.84
C LYS A 275 5.50 -19.42 -16.50
N GLU A 276 6.42 -18.82 -15.75
CA GLU A 276 6.96 -19.36 -14.50
C GLU A 276 6.45 -18.61 -13.24
N ASN A 277 5.52 -17.66 -13.39
CA ASN A 277 5.10 -16.72 -12.35
C ASN A 277 4.70 -17.40 -11.03
N LEU A 278 3.90 -18.48 -11.07
CA LEU A 278 3.52 -19.23 -9.87
C LEU A 278 4.73 -19.79 -9.10
N LYS A 279 5.81 -20.16 -9.80
CA LYS A 279 7.04 -20.65 -9.18
C LYS A 279 7.84 -19.50 -8.57
N PHE A 280 7.91 -18.34 -9.22
CA PHE A 280 8.53 -17.14 -8.64
C PHE A 280 7.79 -16.67 -7.38
N ASN A 281 6.46 -16.67 -7.37
CA ASN A 281 5.67 -16.41 -6.15
C ASN A 281 5.97 -17.44 -5.05
N THR A 282 6.15 -18.72 -5.41
CA THR A 282 6.56 -19.76 -4.44
C THR A 282 7.94 -19.46 -3.85
N LEU A 283 8.89 -18.98 -4.67
CA LEU A 283 10.22 -18.58 -4.20
C LEU A 283 10.15 -17.38 -3.24
N GLU A 284 9.42 -16.32 -3.62
CA GLU A 284 9.18 -15.13 -2.81
C GLU A 284 8.63 -15.51 -1.43
N HIS A 285 7.54 -16.28 -1.38
CA HIS A 285 6.97 -16.79 -0.13
C HIS A 285 7.95 -17.60 0.72
N VAL A 286 8.81 -18.45 0.14
CA VAL A 286 9.82 -19.23 0.89
C VAL A 286 10.89 -18.35 1.55
N PHE A 287 11.27 -17.24 0.91
CA PHE A 287 12.25 -16.31 1.47
C PHE A 287 11.61 -15.35 2.48
N ASP A 288 10.42 -14.83 2.19
CA ASP A 288 9.72 -13.88 3.06
C ASP A 288 9.27 -14.53 4.36
N SER A 289 8.62 -15.70 4.30
CA SER A 289 8.18 -16.42 5.50
C SER A 289 9.35 -16.81 6.41
N ARG A 290 10.51 -17.10 5.82
CA ARG A 290 11.75 -17.40 6.55
C ARG A 290 12.30 -16.19 7.30
N ILE A 291 12.30 -15.01 6.65
CA ILE A 291 12.84 -13.77 7.22
C ILE A 291 11.87 -13.15 8.24
N HIS A 292 10.58 -13.26 7.99
CA HIS A 292 9.52 -12.67 8.81
C HIS A 292 8.76 -13.75 9.58
N ARG A 293 9.29 -14.11 10.76
CA ARG A 293 8.61 -15.04 11.68
C ARG A 293 7.61 -14.27 12.54
N SER A 294 6.33 -14.29 12.15
CA SER A 294 5.23 -13.78 12.98
C SER A 294 5.28 -14.42 14.38
N GLY A 295 5.23 -13.60 15.43
CA GLY A 295 4.99 -14.08 16.79
C GLY A 295 3.58 -14.65 16.94
N SER A 296 2.67 -14.23 16.05
CA SER A 296 1.28 -14.63 16.08
C SER A 296 0.97 -16.02 15.50
N ARG A 297 1.90 -16.62 14.74
CA ARG A 297 1.72 -17.88 14.00
C ARG A 297 1.19 -19.07 14.83
N ASP A 298 0.46 -19.97 14.18
CA ASP A 298 0.05 -21.24 14.78
C ASP A 298 1.15 -22.30 14.69
N LEU A 299 1.41 -22.98 15.81
CA LEU A 299 2.41 -24.04 15.94
C LEU A 299 1.73 -25.31 16.47
N LYS A 300 1.57 -26.31 15.60
CA LYS A 300 0.81 -27.55 15.84
C LYS A 300 1.68 -28.65 16.46
N HIS A 301 2.99 -28.61 16.20
CA HIS A 301 3.95 -29.62 16.59
C HIS A 301 5.11 -29.08 17.45
N THR A 302 5.44 -27.79 17.32
CA THR A 302 6.56 -27.12 17.99
C THR A 302 6.16 -25.87 18.82
N PRO A 303 5.03 -25.87 19.55
CA PRO A 303 4.52 -24.68 20.27
C PRO A 303 5.47 -24.09 21.31
N ALA A 304 6.49 -24.84 21.76
CA ALA A 304 7.53 -24.35 22.66
C ALA A 304 8.81 -23.83 21.95
N PHE A 305 8.88 -23.88 20.62
CA PHE A 305 10.06 -23.49 19.82
C PHE A 305 9.81 -22.17 19.08
N SER A 306 9.71 -21.06 19.82
CA SER A 306 9.47 -19.74 19.22
C SER A 306 10.60 -19.27 18.31
N GLU A 307 11.83 -19.73 18.55
CA GLU A 307 13.03 -19.43 17.76
C GLU A 307 13.35 -20.53 16.72
N GLY A 308 12.41 -21.45 16.50
CA GLY A 308 12.51 -22.50 15.49
C GLY A 308 13.57 -23.56 15.85
N PRO A 309 14.43 -23.99 14.91
CA PRO A 309 15.36 -25.11 15.14
C PRO A 309 16.35 -24.86 16.29
N SER A 310 16.68 -23.59 16.55
CA SER A 310 17.62 -23.21 17.61
C SER A 310 17.13 -23.60 19.02
N ASP A 311 15.82 -23.58 19.27
CA ASP A 311 15.24 -24.04 20.55
C ASP A 311 15.41 -25.55 20.76
N ILE A 312 15.50 -26.36 19.69
CA ILE A 312 15.81 -27.79 19.82
C ILE A 312 17.20 -27.97 20.43
N GLY A 313 18.19 -27.20 19.97
CA GLY A 313 19.55 -27.22 20.50
C GLY A 313 19.66 -26.74 21.95
N LEU A 314 18.67 -26.02 22.46
CA LEU A 314 18.62 -25.64 23.88
C LEU A 314 18.20 -26.80 24.80
N ILE A 315 17.54 -27.85 24.30
CA ILE A 315 17.04 -28.96 25.15
C ILE A 315 18.19 -29.63 25.92
N SER A 316 19.30 -29.97 25.25
CA SER A 316 20.46 -30.59 25.90
C SER A 316 21.09 -29.68 26.96
N LYS A 317 21.08 -28.36 26.73
CA LYS A 317 21.56 -27.34 27.68
C LYS A 317 20.58 -27.09 28.84
N ASP A 318 19.29 -27.24 28.61
CA ASP A 318 18.27 -27.12 29.65
C ASP A 318 18.42 -28.25 30.69
N PHE A 319 18.88 -29.45 30.28
CA PHE A 319 19.25 -30.53 31.21
C PHE A 319 20.54 -30.28 32.02
N GLU A 320 21.38 -29.32 31.64
CA GLU A 320 22.52 -28.87 32.46
C GLU A 320 22.07 -27.96 33.62
N ASN A 321 20.84 -27.45 33.59
CA ASN A 321 20.32 -26.55 34.60
C ASN A 321 19.97 -27.30 35.90
N GLY A 322 20.57 -26.90 37.02
CA GLY A 322 20.36 -27.55 38.33
C GLY A 322 18.89 -27.59 38.80
N TRP A 323 18.05 -26.62 38.41
CA TRP A 323 16.61 -26.64 38.73
C TRP A 323 15.84 -27.65 37.88
N ILE A 324 16.19 -27.82 36.60
CA ILE A 324 15.64 -28.89 35.76
C ILE A 324 16.06 -30.26 36.30
N GLN A 325 17.32 -30.40 36.74
CA GLN A 325 17.82 -31.64 37.34
C GLN A 325 17.09 -32.01 38.64
N SER A 326 16.71 -31.03 39.48
CA SER A 326 15.96 -31.34 40.70
C SER A 326 14.49 -31.69 40.43
N VAL A 327 13.84 -30.98 39.49
CA VAL A 327 12.47 -31.25 39.03
C VAL A 327 12.33 -32.62 38.35
N VAL A 328 13.23 -32.96 37.42
CA VAL A 328 13.21 -34.24 36.69
C VAL A 328 13.73 -35.39 37.56
N GLY A 329 14.58 -35.07 38.55
CA GLY A 329 15.20 -36.02 39.45
C GLY A 329 16.29 -36.87 38.80
N LYS A 330 16.66 -37.97 39.47
CA LYS A 330 17.84 -38.81 39.13
C LYS A 330 17.85 -39.42 37.72
N GLU A 331 16.71 -39.44 37.04
CA GLU A 331 16.56 -40.01 35.70
C GLU A 331 16.82 -39.00 34.56
N TYR A 332 17.13 -37.74 34.87
CA TYR A 332 17.41 -36.70 33.87
C TYR A 332 18.45 -37.10 32.80
N PRO A 333 19.54 -37.86 33.09
CA PRO A 333 20.52 -38.21 32.06
C PRO A 333 19.95 -39.21 31.03
N LYS A 334 19.06 -40.11 31.47
CA LYS A 334 18.40 -41.07 30.58
C LYS A 334 17.31 -40.41 29.76
N LEU A 335 16.61 -39.42 30.33
CA LEU A 335 15.65 -38.60 29.58
C LEU A 335 16.36 -37.79 28.49
N ALA A 336 17.48 -37.14 28.82
CA ALA A 336 18.31 -36.44 27.83
C ALA A 336 18.80 -37.39 26.72
N ALA A 337 19.28 -38.59 27.08
CA ALA A 337 19.66 -39.62 26.11
C ALA A 337 18.50 -40.08 25.22
N ALA A 338 17.27 -40.20 25.76
CA ALA A 338 16.08 -40.57 25.01
C ALA A 338 15.65 -39.51 23.97
N LEU A 339 16.03 -38.24 24.17
CA LEU A 339 15.73 -37.13 23.27
C LEU A 339 16.86 -36.84 22.26
N LYS A 340 17.97 -37.58 22.31
CA LYS A 340 19.19 -37.26 21.55
C LYS A 340 19.03 -37.22 20.02
N SER A 341 18.09 -37.96 19.45
CA SER A 341 17.79 -37.87 18.00
C SER A 341 17.30 -36.48 17.57
N LEU A 342 16.78 -35.66 18.48
CA LEU A 342 16.43 -34.27 18.19
C LEU A 342 17.66 -33.43 17.82
N GLU A 343 18.86 -33.74 18.34
CA GLU A 343 20.11 -33.08 17.93
C GLU A 343 20.46 -33.35 16.45
N THR A 344 20.08 -34.51 15.92
CA THR A 344 20.24 -34.84 14.49
C THR A 344 19.22 -34.08 13.65
N ILE A 345 17.97 -34.00 14.10
CA ILE A 345 16.91 -33.22 13.43
C ILE A 345 17.27 -31.73 13.40
N GLN A 346 17.77 -31.18 14.51
CA GLN A 346 18.29 -29.80 14.58
C GLN A 346 19.35 -29.57 13.49
N LYS A 347 20.42 -30.38 13.47
CA LYS A 347 21.54 -30.21 12.52
C LYS A 347 21.09 -30.32 11.06
N LEU A 348 20.23 -31.29 10.75
CA LEU A 348 19.69 -31.43 9.39
C LEU A 348 18.78 -30.25 9.00
N THR A 349 18.09 -29.65 9.98
CA THR A 349 17.30 -28.44 9.74
C THR A 349 18.21 -27.22 9.55
N GLU A 350 19.21 -27.03 10.39
CA GLU A 350 20.26 -26.01 10.24
C GLU A 350 21.00 -26.16 8.89
N ASP A 351 21.29 -27.39 8.45
CA ASP A 351 21.87 -27.65 7.13
C ASP A 351 20.96 -27.19 5.99
N VAL A 352 19.64 -27.38 6.12
CA VAL A 352 18.64 -26.82 5.19
C VAL A 352 18.65 -25.29 5.25
N GLU A 353 18.64 -24.71 6.45
CA GLU A 353 18.66 -23.25 6.65
C GLU A 353 19.90 -22.61 5.99
N ASN A 354 21.07 -23.22 6.19
CA ASN A 354 22.35 -22.79 5.62
C ASN A 354 22.43 -22.96 4.10
N SER A 355 21.67 -23.90 3.50
CA SER A 355 21.60 -24.04 2.04
C SER A 355 20.82 -22.92 1.35
N LEU A 356 19.79 -22.37 2.02
CA LEU A 356 19.07 -21.20 1.53
C LEU A 356 19.89 -19.91 1.63
N GLY A 357 20.81 -19.87 2.60
CA GLY A 357 21.61 -18.70 2.92
C GLY A 357 20.81 -17.64 3.67
N SER A 358 21.34 -16.41 3.67
CA SER A 358 20.70 -15.25 4.29
C SER A 358 20.84 -14.05 3.37
N PRO A 359 20.10 -14.00 2.25
CA PRO A 359 20.04 -12.80 1.42
C PRO A 359 19.57 -11.60 2.26
N SER A 360 20.10 -10.41 1.98
CA SER A 360 19.64 -9.21 2.67
C SER A 360 18.19 -8.90 2.31
N LYS A 361 17.44 -8.27 3.24
CA LYS A 361 16.09 -7.76 2.95
C LYS A 361 16.10 -6.86 1.70
N ASP A 362 17.15 -6.04 1.54
CA ASP A 362 17.30 -5.17 0.37
C ASP A 362 17.44 -5.93 -0.95
N THR A 363 18.16 -7.06 -0.99
CA THR A 363 18.28 -7.89 -2.20
C THR A 363 16.93 -8.51 -2.56
N LEU A 364 16.23 -9.15 -1.60
CA LEU A 364 14.92 -9.75 -1.86
C LEU A 364 13.88 -8.70 -2.30
N LYS A 365 13.82 -7.57 -1.61
CA LYS A 365 12.97 -6.44 -1.98
C LYS A 365 13.27 -5.94 -3.40
N SER A 366 14.54 -5.89 -3.80
CA SER A 366 14.94 -5.47 -5.15
C SER A 366 14.53 -6.48 -6.23
N ILE A 367 14.60 -7.77 -5.92
CA ILE A 367 14.12 -8.85 -6.80
C ILE A 367 12.60 -8.78 -6.92
N SER A 368 11.88 -8.67 -5.79
CA SER A 368 10.42 -8.52 -5.77
C SER A 368 9.97 -7.28 -6.55
N GLU A 369 10.60 -6.11 -6.36
CA GLU A 369 10.32 -4.89 -7.14
C GLU A 369 10.48 -5.11 -8.66
N VAL A 370 11.47 -5.87 -9.10
CA VAL A 370 11.68 -6.20 -10.52
C VAL A 370 10.68 -7.25 -11.01
N VAL A 371 10.52 -8.38 -10.32
CA VAL A 371 9.58 -9.45 -10.67
C VAL A 371 8.16 -8.91 -10.74
N ASN A 372 7.70 -8.15 -9.73
CA ASN A 372 6.37 -7.53 -9.73
C ASN A 372 6.21 -6.48 -10.84
N SER A 373 7.27 -5.74 -11.21
CA SER A 373 7.21 -4.84 -12.38
C SER A 373 7.07 -5.59 -13.70
N ILE A 374 7.76 -6.73 -13.84
CA ILE A 374 7.68 -7.61 -15.02
C ILE A 374 6.32 -8.33 -15.09
N THR A 375 5.82 -8.85 -13.97
CA THR A 375 4.51 -9.51 -13.87
C THR A 375 3.36 -8.53 -14.06
N GLY A 376 3.46 -7.30 -13.53
CA GLY A 376 2.51 -6.22 -13.84
C GLY A 376 2.49 -5.87 -15.33
N ALA A 377 3.67 -5.76 -15.96
CA ALA A 377 3.77 -5.55 -17.40
C ALA A 377 3.18 -6.70 -18.24
N SER A 378 3.11 -7.91 -17.69
CA SER A 378 2.48 -9.07 -18.36
C SER A 378 0.96 -8.93 -18.54
N GLN A 379 0.33 -7.93 -17.89
CA GLN A 379 -1.07 -7.55 -18.08
C GLN A 379 -1.30 -6.62 -19.28
N LEU A 380 -0.23 -6.03 -19.84
CA LEU A 380 -0.34 -5.25 -21.08
C LEU A 380 -0.79 -6.18 -22.22
N THR A 381 -1.81 -5.75 -22.96
CA THR A 381 -2.40 -6.51 -24.08
C THR A 381 -1.59 -6.41 -25.38
N VAL A 382 -0.57 -5.54 -25.42
CA VAL A 382 0.26 -5.30 -26.60
C VAL A 382 1.30 -6.42 -26.79
N SER A 383 1.54 -6.79 -28.05
CA SER A 383 2.72 -7.58 -28.40
C SER A 383 3.94 -6.65 -28.47
N PHE A 384 4.95 -6.93 -27.64
CA PHE A 384 6.18 -6.16 -27.59
C PHE A 384 6.97 -6.23 -28.92
N ASP A 385 7.02 -7.39 -29.57
CA ASP A 385 7.64 -7.57 -30.89
C ASP A 385 6.94 -6.74 -31.97
N ASP A 386 5.60 -6.75 -31.98
CA ASP A 386 4.77 -6.00 -32.92
C ASP A 386 4.96 -4.49 -32.73
N LEU A 387 4.88 -4.01 -31.48
CA LEU A 387 5.15 -2.61 -31.12
C LEU A 387 6.57 -2.17 -31.51
N ALA A 388 7.58 -3.00 -31.24
CA ALA A 388 8.96 -2.72 -31.60
C ALA A 388 9.15 -2.61 -33.12
N SER A 389 8.48 -3.47 -33.90
CA SER A 389 8.56 -3.45 -35.37
C SER A 389 7.97 -2.16 -35.98
N LYS A 390 6.89 -1.65 -35.39
CA LYS A 390 6.13 -0.47 -35.83
C LYS A 390 6.71 0.88 -35.42
N LEU A 391 7.77 0.92 -34.62
CA LEU A 391 8.40 2.19 -34.22
C LEU A 391 8.95 3.00 -35.41
N LYS A 392 9.26 2.36 -36.53
CA LYS A 392 9.67 3.03 -37.76
C LYS A 392 8.51 3.75 -38.42
N ASP A 393 7.35 3.12 -38.51
CA ASP A 393 6.12 3.71 -39.03
C ASP A 393 5.76 5.01 -38.28
N VAL A 394 6.02 5.06 -36.96
CA VAL A 394 5.88 6.27 -36.13
C VAL A 394 6.83 7.37 -36.59
N GLN A 395 8.11 7.05 -36.82
CA GLN A 395 9.09 8.02 -37.33
C GLN A 395 8.80 8.47 -38.76
N GLU A 396 8.40 7.56 -39.63
CA GLU A 396 8.05 7.87 -41.02
C GLU A 396 6.84 8.82 -41.09
N SER A 397 5.81 8.59 -40.25
CA SER A 397 4.64 9.46 -40.11
C SER A 397 5.00 10.90 -39.75
N ILE A 398 6.10 11.12 -39.00
CA ILE A 398 6.55 12.46 -38.57
C ILE A 398 7.73 13.01 -39.38
N SER A 399 8.19 12.29 -40.41
CA SER A 399 9.41 12.64 -41.16
C SER A 399 9.25 13.85 -42.08
N ALA A 400 8.01 14.30 -42.33
CA ALA A 400 7.72 15.43 -43.20
C ALA A 400 8.14 16.77 -42.58
N SER A 401 8.89 17.60 -43.31
CA SER A 401 9.13 18.99 -42.91
C SER A 401 7.82 19.79 -42.92
N ASN A 402 7.67 20.80 -42.05
CA ASN A 402 6.49 21.68 -41.98
C ASN A 402 5.17 20.91 -41.74
N ILE A 403 5.05 20.21 -40.61
CA ILE A 403 3.78 19.60 -40.16
C ILE A 403 2.86 20.68 -39.56
N ILE A 404 3.43 21.57 -38.75
CA ILE A 404 2.74 22.77 -38.26
C ILE A 404 2.69 23.83 -39.38
N PRO A 405 1.54 24.50 -39.61
CA PRO A 405 1.43 25.55 -40.63
C PRO A 405 2.39 26.72 -40.39
N ALA A 406 2.93 27.31 -41.47
CA ALA A 406 3.88 28.42 -41.36
C ALA A 406 3.26 29.70 -40.74
N GLN A 407 1.95 29.90 -40.86
CA GLN A 407 1.21 31.00 -40.25
C GLN A 407 0.62 30.63 -38.88
N TRP A 408 1.20 29.65 -38.18
CA TRP A 408 0.72 29.15 -36.89
C TRP A 408 0.39 30.27 -35.89
N ASP A 409 1.28 31.24 -35.69
CA ASP A 409 1.06 32.31 -34.70
C ASP A 409 -0.17 33.16 -35.06
N THR A 410 -0.39 33.44 -36.34
CA THR A 410 -1.59 34.13 -36.86
C THR A 410 -2.86 33.31 -36.58
N TYR A 411 -2.84 32.01 -36.89
CA TYR A 411 -4.00 31.14 -36.66
C TYR A 411 -4.27 30.94 -35.17
N ASN A 412 -3.24 30.77 -34.35
CA ASN A 412 -3.36 30.63 -32.91
C ASN A 412 -4.00 31.87 -32.29
N THR A 413 -3.52 33.07 -32.64
CA THR A 413 -4.08 34.35 -32.20
C THR A 413 -5.55 34.52 -32.67
N LEU A 414 -5.87 34.12 -33.90
CA LEU A 414 -7.23 34.21 -34.43
C LEU A 414 -8.20 33.24 -33.72
N ILE A 415 -7.76 32.02 -33.42
CA ILE A 415 -8.56 31.03 -32.66
C ILE A 415 -8.67 31.45 -31.19
N GLU A 416 -7.68 32.15 -30.63
CA GLU A 416 -7.78 32.80 -29.32
C GLU A 416 -8.88 33.87 -29.33
N HIS A 417 -8.96 34.72 -30.36
CA HIS A 417 -10.08 35.66 -30.48
C HIS A 417 -11.45 34.95 -30.61
N VAL A 418 -11.53 33.82 -31.32
CA VAL A 418 -12.78 33.02 -31.39
C VAL A 418 -13.16 32.42 -30.04
N SER A 419 -12.20 31.85 -29.28
CA SER A 419 -12.43 31.38 -27.90
C SER A 419 -12.92 32.54 -27.04
N SER A 420 -12.19 33.65 -27.02
CA SER A 420 -12.52 34.84 -26.24
C SER A 420 -13.92 35.37 -26.57
N LEU A 421 -14.34 35.34 -27.85
CA LEU A 421 -15.69 35.75 -28.23
C LEU A 421 -16.75 34.86 -27.56
N PHE A 422 -16.62 33.53 -27.62
CA PHE A 422 -17.57 32.61 -27.00
C PHE A 422 -17.56 32.68 -25.47
N ASP A 423 -16.37 32.82 -24.87
CA ASP A 423 -16.17 33.00 -23.44
C ASP A 423 -16.83 34.32 -22.97
N GLN A 424 -16.66 35.41 -23.72
CA GLN A 424 -17.27 36.72 -23.44
C GLN A 424 -18.80 36.73 -23.62
N ILE A 425 -19.33 36.06 -24.65
CA ILE A 425 -20.79 35.91 -24.86
C ILE A 425 -21.40 35.12 -23.70
N THR A 426 -20.83 33.96 -23.39
CA THR A 426 -21.30 33.09 -22.30
C THR A 426 -21.21 33.78 -20.94
N ALA A 427 -20.16 34.56 -20.69
CA ALA A 427 -20.03 35.36 -19.49
C ALA A 427 -21.05 36.51 -19.41
N ALA A 428 -21.37 37.16 -20.54
CA ALA A 428 -22.40 38.20 -20.60
C ALA A 428 -23.79 37.63 -20.31
N ASP A 429 -24.16 36.49 -20.91
CA ASP A 429 -25.41 35.78 -20.61
C ASP A 429 -25.50 35.40 -19.12
N ALA A 430 -24.44 34.78 -18.58
CA ALA A 430 -24.41 34.36 -17.18
C ALA A 430 -24.54 35.54 -16.20
N VAL A 431 -23.90 36.68 -16.51
CA VAL A 431 -24.02 37.91 -15.72
C VAL A 431 -25.42 38.53 -15.83
N VAL A 432 -26.08 38.45 -16.98
CA VAL A 432 -27.47 38.90 -17.15
C VAL A 432 -28.44 38.03 -16.38
N GLU A 433 -28.35 36.69 -16.49
CA GLU A 433 -29.19 35.78 -15.71
C GLU A 433 -28.98 36.00 -14.20
N LEU A 434 -27.74 36.18 -13.75
CA LEU A 434 -27.46 36.47 -12.34
C LEU A 434 -28.04 37.82 -11.90
N SER A 435 -27.99 38.85 -12.76
CA SER A 435 -28.62 40.15 -12.47
C SER A 435 -30.13 40.03 -12.25
N LYS A 436 -30.82 39.12 -12.95
CA LYS A 436 -32.26 38.86 -12.74
C LYS A 436 -32.53 38.34 -11.32
N GLU A 437 -31.64 37.53 -10.75
CA GLU A 437 -31.75 37.08 -9.36
C GLU A 437 -31.50 38.22 -8.38
N THR A 438 -30.46 39.04 -8.60
CA THR A 438 -30.08 40.11 -7.67
C THR A 438 -31.03 41.32 -7.67
N ILE A 439 -31.77 41.55 -8.76
CA ILE A 439 -32.78 42.62 -8.82
C ILE A 439 -34.17 42.23 -8.30
N THR A 440 -34.36 41.00 -7.79
CA THR A 440 -35.62 40.62 -7.13
C THR A 440 -35.86 41.44 -5.85
N GLU A 441 -37.12 41.65 -5.48
CA GLU A 441 -37.49 42.49 -4.32
C GLU A 441 -36.96 41.98 -2.98
N ASP A 442 -36.79 40.67 -2.83
CA ASP A 442 -36.16 40.09 -1.64
C ASP A 442 -34.64 40.34 -1.65
N MET A 443 -34.00 40.05 -2.79
CA MET A 443 -32.55 40.16 -2.92
C MET A 443 -32.05 41.61 -2.85
N LYS A 444 -32.80 42.57 -3.40
CA LYS A 444 -32.55 44.02 -3.23
C LYS A 444 -32.57 44.44 -1.77
N LYS A 445 -33.55 43.99 -0.98
CA LYS A 445 -33.62 44.27 0.47
C LYS A 445 -32.45 43.67 1.22
N ASN A 446 -32.02 42.47 0.84
CA ASN A 446 -30.85 41.82 1.42
C ASN A 446 -29.56 42.59 1.08
N LEU A 447 -29.38 43.06 -0.15
CA LEU A 447 -28.25 43.93 -0.56
C LEU A 447 -28.29 45.31 0.12
N GLU A 448 -29.47 45.90 0.32
CA GLU A 448 -29.63 47.12 1.13
C GLU A 448 -29.27 46.88 2.60
N HIS A 449 -29.68 45.75 3.17
CA HIS A 449 -29.32 45.38 4.53
C HIS A 449 -27.80 45.20 4.69
N ILE A 450 -27.15 44.48 3.76
CA ILE A 450 -25.69 44.31 3.71
C ILE A 450 -25.00 45.68 3.61
N ARG A 451 -25.48 46.57 2.73
CA ARG A 451 -24.96 47.94 2.61
C ARG A 451 -25.10 48.77 3.88
N ASN A 452 -26.16 48.56 4.68
CA ASN A 452 -26.40 49.32 5.90
C ASN A 452 -25.52 48.82 7.06
N ILE A 453 -25.39 47.50 7.25
CA ILE A 453 -24.52 46.92 8.29
C ILE A 453 -23.01 47.07 7.98
N THR A 454 -22.66 47.35 6.72
CA THR A 454 -21.29 47.69 6.29
C THR A 454 -21.01 49.20 6.29
N ASP A 455 -21.92 50.03 6.85
CA ASP A 455 -21.66 51.45 7.03
C ASP A 455 -20.66 51.69 8.18
N PRO A 456 -19.51 52.36 7.95
CA PRO A 456 -18.50 52.59 8.99
C PRO A 456 -18.96 53.50 10.15
N THR A 457 -20.17 54.07 10.09
CA THR A 457 -20.80 54.78 11.20
C THR A 457 -21.63 53.88 12.12
N HIS A 458 -21.97 52.66 11.70
CA HIS A 458 -22.70 51.68 12.51
C HIS A 458 -21.74 50.89 13.42
N LYS A 459 -22.26 50.40 14.55
CA LYS A 459 -21.48 49.71 15.61
C LYS A 459 -21.80 48.22 15.72
N ASP A 460 -22.27 47.61 14.65
CA ASP A 460 -22.74 46.23 14.66
C ASP A 460 -21.57 45.22 14.56
N ASP A 461 -21.84 44.00 15.01
CA ASP A 461 -20.87 42.92 15.13
C ASP A 461 -20.52 42.31 13.75
N PRO A 462 -19.23 42.18 13.37
CA PRO A 462 -18.82 41.49 12.15
C PRO A 462 -19.40 40.08 11.95
N VAL A 463 -19.76 39.38 13.04
CA VAL A 463 -20.41 38.05 12.98
C VAL A 463 -21.82 38.13 12.37
N ALA A 464 -22.58 39.20 12.64
CA ALA A 464 -23.91 39.41 12.03
C ALA A 464 -23.83 39.78 10.54
N VAL A 465 -22.68 40.27 10.08
CA VAL A 465 -22.38 40.47 8.66
C VAL A 465 -22.10 39.13 7.98
N LEU A 466 -21.34 38.24 8.62
CA LEU A 466 -21.03 36.89 8.13
C LEU A 466 -22.28 36.02 7.92
N GLU A 467 -23.15 35.87 8.93
CA GLU A 467 -24.34 34.99 8.83
C GLU A 467 -25.26 35.35 7.65
N LYS A 468 -25.28 36.63 7.24
CA LYS A 468 -26.05 37.08 6.08
C LYS A 468 -25.29 36.99 4.75
N LEU A 469 -23.97 37.16 4.76
CA LEU A 469 -23.14 36.89 3.59
C LEU A 469 -23.21 35.42 3.16
N ASP A 470 -23.33 34.49 4.12
CA ASP A 470 -23.46 33.05 3.83
C ASP A 470 -24.78 32.67 3.16
N SER A 471 -25.89 33.32 3.53
CA SER A 471 -27.17 33.15 2.82
C SER A 471 -27.14 33.62 1.34
N PHE A 472 -26.07 34.33 0.97
CA PHE A 472 -25.92 35.05 -0.29
C PHE A 472 -24.83 34.45 -1.19
N SER A 473 -23.84 33.77 -0.62
CA SER A 473 -22.63 33.30 -1.33
C SER A 473 -22.83 32.07 -2.18
N ASP A 474 -23.65 31.12 -1.74
CA ASP A 474 -23.65 29.77 -2.31
C ASP A 474 -24.24 29.75 -3.73
N LYS A 475 -25.11 30.73 -4.05
CA LYS A 475 -25.58 31.00 -5.41
C LYS A 475 -24.58 31.77 -6.28
N LEU A 476 -23.76 32.62 -5.66
CA LEU A 476 -22.82 33.50 -6.37
C LEU A 476 -21.50 32.78 -6.69
N ALA A 477 -21.08 31.83 -5.86
CA ALA A 477 -19.80 31.12 -5.98
C ALA A 477 -19.64 30.42 -7.34
N ASP A 478 -20.67 29.74 -7.83
CA ASP A 478 -20.64 28.99 -9.09
C ASP A 478 -20.43 29.89 -10.32
N THR A 479 -20.91 31.13 -10.28
CA THR A 479 -20.77 32.11 -11.37
C THR A 479 -19.42 32.83 -11.40
N SER A 480 -18.63 32.74 -10.33
CA SER A 480 -17.40 33.53 -10.14
C SER A 480 -16.29 33.24 -11.17
N SER A 481 -16.28 32.02 -11.73
CA SER A 481 -15.36 31.60 -12.78
C SER A 481 -15.68 32.23 -14.14
N LEU A 482 -16.97 32.38 -14.47
CA LEU A 482 -17.48 32.91 -15.73
C LEU A 482 -17.16 34.41 -15.88
N VAL A 483 -17.30 35.16 -14.78
CA VAL A 483 -17.10 36.63 -14.76
C VAL A 483 -15.67 37.06 -15.08
N THR A 484 -14.69 36.17 -14.93
CA THR A 484 -13.28 36.47 -15.27
C THR A 484 -13.09 36.87 -16.74
N ALA A 485 -13.89 36.31 -17.67
CA ALA A 485 -13.77 36.58 -19.11
C ALA A 485 -14.19 37.99 -19.54
N LEU A 486 -14.99 38.70 -18.72
CA LEU A 486 -15.33 40.10 -18.94
C LEU A 486 -14.30 41.06 -18.31
N ASN A 487 -13.56 40.59 -17.31
CA ASN A 487 -12.61 41.40 -16.51
C ASN A 487 -11.15 41.29 -17.00
N THR A 488 -10.75 40.22 -17.68
CA THR A 488 -9.37 40.06 -18.20
C THR A 488 -9.04 41.02 -19.34
N THR A 489 -10.06 41.60 -19.98
CA THR A 489 -9.92 42.64 -20.98
C THR A 489 -10.27 44.00 -20.38
N ASN A 490 -9.29 44.91 -20.26
CA ASN A 490 -9.51 46.35 -19.97
C ASN A 490 -10.21 47.09 -21.14
N GLN A 491 -11.05 46.39 -21.90
CA GLN A 491 -11.70 46.84 -23.11
C GLN A 491 -13.08 47.42 -22.76
N ALA A 492 -13.42 48.55 -23.38
CA ALA A 492 -14.71 49.19 -23.15
C ALA A 492 -15.89 48.38 -23.74
N GLN A 493 -15.62 47.47 -24.69
CA GLN A 493 -16.62 46.72 -25.47
C GLN A 493 -16.07 45.30 -25.79
N PRO A 494 -16.03 44.37 -24.81
CA PRO A 494 -15.25 43.12 -24.90
C PRO A 494 -15.59 42.24 -26.11
N VAL A 495 -16.88 41.99 -26.36
CA VAL A 495 -17.37 41.21 -27.50
C VAL A 495 -17.03 41.86 -28.84
N LYS A 496 -17.08 43.20 -28.90
CA LYS A 496 -16.89 43.99 -30.13
C LYS A 496 -15.45 43.89 -30.64
N ASP A 497 -14.48 43.92 -29.73
CA ASP A 497 -13.05 43.81 -30.08
C ASP A 497 -12.71 42.42 -30.63
N SER A 498 -13.16 41.35 -29.95
CA SER A 498 -13.00 39.96 -30.43
C SER A 498 -13.67 39.76 -31.79
N ALA A 499 -14.94 40.17 -31.94
CA ALA A 499 -15.69 40.08 -33.19
C ALA A 499 -15.04 40.89 -34.33
N SER A 500 -14.45 42.05 -34.04
CA SER A 500 -13.72 42.86 -35.01
C SER A 500 -12.48 42.15 -35.56
N GLN A 501 -11.68 41.51 -34.69
CA GLN A 501 -10.51 40.74 -35.13
C GLN A 501 -10.89 39.50 -35.94
N ILE A 502 -11.96 38.80 -35.56
CA ILE A 502 -12.47 37.64 -36.31
C ILE A 502 -13.02 38.10 -37.66
N SER A 503 -13.84 39.16 -37.71
CA SER A 503 -14.42 39.69 -38.95
C SER A 503 -13.35 40.08 -39.97
N LYS A 504 -12.35 40.85 -39.53
CA LYS A 504 -11.25 41.34 -40.37
C LYS A 504 -10.43 40.21 -41.00
N ASN A 505 -10.24 39.10 -40.29
CA ASN A 505 -9.36 38.01 -40.68
C ASN A 505 -10.13 36.71 -41.01
N PHE A 506 -11.45 36.76 -41.24
CA PHE A 506 -12.30 35.57 -41.32
C PHE A 506 -11.86 34.56 -42.40
N ASN A 507 -11.33 35.05 -43.53
CA ASN A 507 -10.82 34.17 -44.59
C ASN A 507 -9.65 33.29 -44.11
N GLU A 508 -8.88 33.73 -43.11
CA GLU A 508 -7.80 32.93 -42.52
C GLU A 508 -8.32 31.74 -41.70
N LEU A 509 -9.59 31.74 -41.27
CA LEU A 509 -10.23 30.55 -40.68
C LEU A 509 -10.33 29.42 -41.72
N ASN A 510 -10.73 29.74 -42.95
CA ASN A 510 -10.77 28.76 -44.05
C ASN A 510 -9.38 28.27 -44.44
N ASN A 511 -8.38 29.17 -44.41
CA ASN A 511 -6.98 28.81 -44.59
C ASN A 511 -6.48 27.88 -43.47
N TYR A 512 -6.86 28.12 -42.22
CA TYR A 512 -6.49 27.26 -41.09
C TYR A 512 -6.98 25.81 -41.29
N VAL A 513 -8.25 25.60 -41.67
CA VAL A 513 -8.77 24.24 -41.96
C VAL A 513 -7.94 23.56 -43.05
N THR A 514 -7.68 24.27 -44.15
CA THR A 514 -6.95 23.75 -45.30
C THR A 514 -5.49 23.41 -44.94
N ASN A 515 -4.81 24.30 -44.24
CA ASN A 515 -3.39 24.16 -43.89
C ASN A 515 -3.17 23.19 -42.71
N SER A 516 -4.18 23.01 -41.84
CA SER A 516 -4.15 22.02 -40.76
C SER A 516 -4.29 20.57 -41.23
N LYS A 517 -4.74 20.34 -42.48
CA LYS A 517 -4.95 19.00 -43.03
C LYS A 517 -3.74 18.09 -42.84
N LYS A 518 -2.53 18.59 -43.08
CA LYS A 518 -1.31 17.78 -42.93
C LYS A 518 -1.05 17.31 -41.49
N PHE A 519 -1.33 18.14 -40.50
CA PHE A 519 -1.22 17.75 -39.10
C PHE A 519 -2.27 16.70 -38.73
N LEU A 520 -3.50 16.85 -39.24
CA LEU A 520 -4.58 15.86 -39.09
C LEU A 520 -4.24 14.52 -39.76
N ASP A 521 -3.65 14.55 -40.96
CA ASP A 521 -3.19 13.36 -41.68
C ASP A 521 -2.11 12.61 -40.86
N VAL A 522 -1.16 13.34 -40.24
CA VAL A 522 -0.14 12.75 -39.33
C VAL A 522 -0.79 12.16 -38.07
N LEU A 523 -1.75 12.85 -37.44
CA LEU A 523 -2.48 12.29 -36.29
C LEU A 523 -3.26 11.02 -36.68
N ALA A 524 -3.87 11.00 -37.87
CA ALA A 524 -4.59 9.83 -38.38
C ALA A 524 -3.66 8.64 -38.64
N GLN A 525 -2.48 8.89 -39.23
CA GLN A 525 -1.43 7.89 -39.42
C GLN A 525 -1.00 7.29 -38.08
N LEU A 526 -0.63 8.14 -37.11
CA LEU A 526 -0.17 7.68 -35.79
C LEU A 526 -1.23 6.89 -35.02
N ARG A 527 -2.51 7.28 -35.09
CA ARG A 527 -3.63 6.51 -34.52
C ARG A 527 -3.87 5.17 -35.23
N GLY A 528 -3.47 5.05 -36.50
CA GLY A 528 -3.56 3.80 -37.28
C GLY A 528 -2.47 2.78 -36.93
N ILE A 529 -1.41 3.19 -36.23
CA ILE A 529 -0.32 2.30 -35.79
C ILE A 529 -0.81 1.50 -34.57
N GLY A 530 -1.33 0.29 -34.82
CA GLY A 530 -1.87 -0.56 -33.76
C GLY A 530 -0.82 -0.90 -32.70
N GLY A 531 -1.14 -0.64 -31.42
CA GLY A 531 -0.22 -0.75 -30.28
C GLY A 531 0.37 0.57 -29.81
N PHE A 532 0.20 1.67 -30.56
CA PHE A 532 0.75 2.98 -30.21
C PHE A 532 0.23 3.53 -28.88
N GLU A 533 -0.99 3.19 -28.47
CA GLU A 533 -1.54 3.49 -27.16
C GLU A 533 -0.75 2.88 -25.99
N SER A 534 -0.01 1.80 -26.22
CA SER A 534 0.83 1.16 -25.20
C SER A 534 2.27 1.70 -25.15
N ILE A 535 2.64 2.64 -26.03
CA ILE A 535 4.03 3.09 -26.18
C ILE A 535 4.55 3.82 -24.92
N GLU A 536 3.73 4.67 -24.30
CA GLU A 536 4.11 5.40 -23.09
C GLU A 536 4.20 4.47 -21.86
N PRO A 537 3.22 3.57 -21.56
CA PRO A 537 3.38 2.54 -20.55
C PRO A 537 4.66 1.70 -20.70
N VAL A 538 4.99 1.27 -21.93
CA VAL A 538 6.19 0.46 -22.20
C VAL A 538 7.49 1.27 -22.00
N ILE A 539 7.51 2.54 -22.37
CA ILE A 539 8.65 3.43 -22.11
C ILE A 539 8.82 3.70 -20.60
N LYS A 540 7.71 3.93 -19.87
CA LYS A 540 7.72 4.07 -18.40
C LYS A 540 8.27 2.81 -17.72
N LEU A 541 7.84 1.62 -18.14
CA LEU A 541 8.39 0.34 -17.67
C LEU A 541 9.89 0.23 -17.93
N ARG A 542 10.36 0.50 -19.16
CA ARG A 542 11.80 0.44 -19.49
C ARG A 542 12.64 1.34 -18.59
N ARG A 543 12.15 2.56 -18.34
CA ARG A 543 12.79 3.53 -17.44
C ARG A 543 12.83 3.03 -16.00
N LYS A 544 11.74 2.48 -15.48
CA LYS A 544 11.67 1.86 -14.14
C LYS A 544 12.70 0.74 -13.99
N LEU A 545 12.71 -0.22 -14.92
CA LEU A 545 13.68 -1.33 -14.93
C LEU A 545 15.14 -0.85 -15.03
N SER A 546 15.39 0.24 -15.77
CA SER A 546 16.72 0.87 -15.89
C SER A 546 17.14 1.67 -14.64
N GLN A 547 16.20 2.11 -13.81
CA GLN A 547 16.46 2.83 -12.55
C GLN A 547 16.72 1.87 -11.39
N LEU A 548 15.90 0.82 -11.27
CA LEU A 548 16.03 -0.22 -10.24
C LEU A 548 17.44 -0.87 -10.24
N THR A 549 18.14 -0.81 -11.37
CA THR A 549 19.37 -1.55 -11.65
C THR A 549 20.62 -0.67 -11.68
N LYS A 550 20.48 0.64 -11.94
CA LYS A 550 21.56 1.62 -11.74
C LYS A 550 21.90 1.84 -10.25
N ASN A 551 20.91 1.67 -9.37
CA ASN A 551 21.02 2.04 -7.96
C ASN A 551 21.32 0.85 -7.02
N LYS A 552 21.22 -0.39 -7.50
CA LYS A 552 21.23 -1.60 -6.66
C LYS A 552 22.13 -2.68 -7.30
N GLY A 553 23.34 -2.83 -6.78
CA GLY A 553 24.37 -3.73 -7.35
C GLY A 553 24.16 -5.24 -7.12
N ASN A 554 23.04 -5.66 -6.53
CA ASN A 554 22.75 -7.05 -6.14
C ASN A 554 21.31 -7.44 -6.51
N LEU A 555 21.02 -7.68 -7.80
CA LEU A 555 19.78 -8.37 -8.16
C LEU A 555 19.92 -9.87 -7.93
N ASP A 556 21.01 -10.50 -8.38
CA ASP A 556 21.49 -11.86 -8.01
C ASP A 556 20.38 -12.94 -7.87
N CYS A 557 19.38 -12.84 -8.73
CA CYS A 557 18.28 -13.79 -8.80
C CYS A 557 18.77 -15.24 -9.07
N PRO A 558 19.83 -15.47 -9.89
CA PRO A 558 20.39 -16.81 -10.09
C PRO A 558 20.85 -17.48 -8.79
N SER A 559 21.50 -16.76 -7.86
CA SER A 559 21.98 -17.36 -6.61
C SER A 559 20.84 -17.80 -5.69
N LEU A 560 19.70 -17.08 -5.67
CA LEU A 560 18.52 -17.52 -4.93
C LEU A 560 17.96 -18.83 -5.47
N VAL A 561 17.84 -18.96 -6.80
CA VAL A 561 17.36 -20.19 -7.43
C VAL A 561 18.34 -21.35 -7.19
N GLN A 562 19.66 -21.11 -7.29
CA GLN A 562 20.67 -22.12 -6.94
C GLN A 562 20.58 -22.56 -5.47
N ASN A 563 20.30 -21.65 -4.54
CA ASN A 563 20.16 -21.98 -3.12
C ASN A 563 18.94 -22.88 -2.85
N ILE A 564 17.86 -22.71 -3.61
CA ILE A 564 16.71 -23.62 -3.61
C ILE A 564 17.12 -25.01 -4.12
N GLY A 565 17.91 -25.08 -5.20
CA GLY A 565 18.50 -26.34 -5.68
C GLY A 565 19.41 -27.03 -4.67
N LYS A 566 20.23 -26.26 -3.93
CA LYS A 566 21.06 -26.75 -2.80
C LYS A 566 20.22 -27.18 -1.59
N MET A 567 19.01 -26.66 -1.45
CA MET A 567 18.09 -27.02 -0.37
C MET A 567 17.35 -28.33 -0.65
N GLN A 568 16.79 -28.51 -1.85
CA GLN A 568 15.97 -29.67 -2.22
C GLN A 568 16.49 -31.05 -1.75
N PRO A 569 17.78 -31.42 -1.92
CA PRO A 569 18.29 -32.71 -1.45
C PRO A 569 18.39 -32.80 0.07
N LYS A 570 18.73 -31.71 0.76
CA LYS A 570 18.80 -31.66 2.24
C LYS A 570 17.42 -31.73 2.87
N LEU A 571 16.42 -31.09 2.23
CA LEU A 571 15.02 -31.12 2.63
C LEU A 571 14.49 -32.57 2.64
N LYS A 572 14.81 -33.34 1.58
CA LYS A 572 14.52 -34.77 1.48
C LYS A 572 15.29 -35.60 2.52
N ALA A 573 16.54 -35.24 2.84
CA ALA A 573 17.32 -35.92 3.88
C ALA A 573 16.72 -35.74 5.29
N LEU A 574 16.26 -34.52 5.62
CA LEU A 574 15.57 -34.21 6.88
C LEU A 574 14.24 -34.97 6.99
N GLU A 575 13.41 -34.95 5.94
CA GLU A 575 12.14 -35.69 5.88
C GLU A 575 12.35 -37.21 6.03
N ALA A 576 13.39 -37.75 5.37
CA ALA A 576 13.77 -39.14 5.50
C ALA A 576 14.26 -39.50 6.92
N GLU A 577 15.02 -38.62 7.59
CA GLU A 577 15.50 -38.87 8.95
C GLU A 577 14.35 -38.93 9.95
N ILE A 578 13.40 -37.99 9.88
CA ILE A 578 12.17 -38.03 10.70
C ILE A 578 11.40 -39.34 10.46
N THR A 579 11.34 -39.79 9.19
CA THR A 579 10.67 -41.03 8.82
C THR A 579 11.35 -42.28 9.42
N LYS A 580 12.68 -42.32 9.50
CA LYS A 580 13.44 -43.44 10.11
C LYS A 580 13.18 -43.62 11.61
N LEU A 581 12.74 -42.57 12.31
CA LEU A 581 12.44 -42.68 13.75
C LEU A 581 11.16 -43.49 14.01
N LYS A 582 10.29 -43.68 13.01
CA LYS A 582 9.04 -44.45 13.14
C LYS A 582 9.35 -45.90 13.54
N GLY A 583 8.79 -46.33 14.67
CA GLY A 583 9.02 -47.67 15.24
C GLY A 583 10.35 -47.84 16.00
N MET A 584 11.23 -46.84 16.02
CA MET A 584 12.52 -46.93 16.72
C MET A 584 12.32 -47.15 18.23
N ARG A 585 12.96 -48.19 18.77
CA ARG A 585 12.96 -48.50 20.20
C ARG A 585 14.33 -49.01 20.64
N ASN A 586 14.92 -48.33 21.62
CA ASN A 586 16.04 -48.81 22.44
C ASN A 586 15.67 -48.68 23.92
N GLY A 587 16.62 -48.90 24.84
CA GLY A 587 16.35 -48.86 26.29
C GLY A 587 15.75 -47.53 26.76
N GLU A 588 16.22 -46.42 26.20
CA GLU A 588 15.84 -45.06 26.58
C GLU A 588 14.59 -44.58 25.83
N THR A 589 14.56 -44.69 24.50
CA THR A 589 13.41 -44.26 23.68
C THR A 589 12.18 -45.15 23.88
N GLY A 590 12.38 -46.44 24.17
CA GLY A 590 11.33 -47.36 24.57
C GLY A 590 10.65 -46.95 25.88
N ALA A 591 11.40 -46.36 26.82
CA ALA A 591 10.85 -45.93 28.11
C ALA A 591 9.84 -44.79 27.94
N LEU A 592 10.07 -43.89 26.98
CA LEU A 592 9.12 -42.83 26.62
C LEU A 592 7.77 -43.37 26.10
N MET A 593 7.71 -44.63 25.62
CA MET A 593 6.47 -45.24 25.15
C MET A 593 5.55 -45.69 26.28
N TYR A 594 6.10 -45.93 27.48
CA TYR A 594 5.34 -46.27 28.69
C TYR A 594 4.83 -45.04 29.45
N LEU A 595 5.23 -43.84 29.04
CA LEU A 595 4.71 -42.57 29.56
C LEU A 595 3.41 -42.19 28.86
N ASN A 596 2.63 -41.32 29.50
CA ASN A 596 1.48 -40.68 28.87
C ASN A 596 1.92 -39.94 27.59
N TYR A 597 1.04 -39.83 26.60
CA TYR A 597 1.34 -39.08 25.38
C TYR A 597 1.38 -37.58 25.68
N ALA A 598 2.56 -36.97 25.56
CA ALA A 598 2.84 -35.63 26.06
C ALA A 598 2.21 -34.50 25.22
N LYS A 599 1.54 -34.78 24.09
CA LYS A 599 1.02 -33.75 23.18
C LYS A 599 0.24 -32.67 23.92
N LYS A 600 -0.77 -33.04 24.72
CA LYS A 600 -1.62 -32.05 25.40
C LYS A 600 -0.81 -31.12 26.31
N ASP A 601 0.14 -31.67 27.06
CA ASP A 601 0.95 -30.87 27.98
C ASP A 601 1.99 -30.03 27.24
N SER A 602 2.51 -30.53 26.10
CA SER A 602 3.34 -29.76 25.17
C SER A 602 2.59 -28.58 24.55
N ASP A 603 1.40 -28.83 24.02
CA ASP A 603 0.54 -27.81 23.41
C ASP A 603 0.24 -26.71 24.42
N THR A 604 -0.30 -27.07 25.58
CA THR A 604 -0.67 -26.12 26.63
C THR A 604 0.53 -25.36 27.18
N LEU A 605 1.63 -26.03 27.56
CA LEU A 605 2.77 -25.34 28.18
C LEU A 605 3.57 -24.53 27.16
N GLY A 606 3.75 -25.01 25.93
CA GLY A 606 4.41 -24.27 24.86
C GLY A 606 3.65 -22.99 24.51
N SER A 607 2.36 -23.15 24.18
CA SER A 607 1.47 -22.05 23.80
C SER A 607 1.36 -20.98 24.90
N ALA A 608 1.10 -21.39 26.15
CA ALA A 608 1.03 -20.48 27.29
C ALA A 608 2.37 -19.78 27.57
N THR A 609 3.51 -20.49 27.50
CA THR A 609 4.82 -19.87 27.76
C THR A 609 5.18 -18.87 26.66
N ARG A 610 4.83 -19.17 25.41
CA ARG A 610 5.00 -18.27 24.26
C ARG A 610 4.23 -16.96 24.44
N GLY A 611 2.96 -17.03 24.87
CA GLY A 611 2.17 -15.82 25.15
C GLY A 611 2.82 -14.88 26.20
N ILE A 612 3.38 -15.43 27.28
CA ILE A 612 4.09 -14.63 28.29
C ILE A 612 5.43 -14.09 27.75
N ALA A 613 6.11 -14.85 26.88
CA ALA A 613 7.32 -14.35 26.21
C ALA A 613 7.03 -13.14 25.32
N SER A 614 5.92 -13.17 24.56
CA SER A 614 5.44 -12.02 23.78
C SER A 614 5.08 -10.81 24.66
N MET A 615 4.39 -11.02 25.79
CA MET A 615 4.13 -9.95 26.78
C MET A 615 5.44 -9.32 27.30
N GLN A 616 6.46 -10.14 27.57
CA GLN A 616 7.78 -9.65 27.99
C GLN A 616 8.55 -8.95 26.85
N GLN A 617 8.43 -9.40 25.61
CA GLN A 617 9.11 -8.76 24.48
C GLN A 617 8.56 -7.34 24.26
N MET A 618 7.25 -7.15 24.42
CA MET A 618 6.58 -5.84 24.30
C MET A 618 7.07 -4.80 25.33
N THR A 619 7.56 -5.23 26.51
CA THR A 619 8.15 -4.30 27.49
C THR A 619 9.65 -4.07 27.29
N LYS A 620 10.38 -5.06 26.75
CA LYS A 620 11.82 -4.97 26.48
C LYS A 620 12.16 -4.12 25.26
N ASP A 621 11.34 -4.19 24.22
CA ASP A 621 11.60 -3.53 22.94
C ASP A 621 10.38 -2.71 22.46
N PRO A 622 10.05 -1.60 23.13
CA PRO A 622 8.86 -0.82 22.84
C PRO A 622 8.88 -0.26 21.41
N VAL A 623 7.69 -0.18 20.81
CA VAL A 623 7.47 0.56 19.55
C VAL A 623 7.49 2.05 19.84
N ASP A 624 8.16 2.81 18.96
CA ASP A 624 8.11 4.28 18.92
C ASP A 624 6.72 4.72 18.47
N ILE A 625 5.94 5.21 19.42
CA ILE A 625 4.55 5.62 19.21
C ILE A 625 4.45 6.78 18.22
N LYS A 626 5.44 7.68 18.18
CA LYS A 626 5.41 8.80 17.25
C LYS A 626 5.60 8.30 15.81
N GLN A 627 6.59 7.45 15.58
CA GLN A 627 6.80 6.85 14.25
C GLN A 627 5.60 6.01 13.80
N LEU A 628 4.91 5.35 14.75
CA LEU A 628 3.69 4.62 14.47
C LEU A 628 2.54 5.55 14.02
N ALA A 629 2.30 6.65 14.74
CA ALA A 629 1.30 7.64 14.38
C ALA A 629 1.61 8.32 13.03
N ASP A 630 2.87 8.68 12.78
CA ASP A 630 3.35 9.24 11.50
C ASP A 630 3.11 8.22 10.35
N ALA A 631 3.33 6.92 10.59
CA ALA A 631 3.08 5.85 9.61
C ALA A 631 1.58 5.66 9.31
N VAL A 632 0.72 5.61 10.33
CA VAL A 632 -0.75 5.53 10.17
C VAL A 632 -1.26 6.73 9.37
N GLY A 633 -0.83 7.94 9.72
CA GLY A 633 -1.22 9.15 8.99
C GLY A 633 -0.76 9.17 7.52
N THR A 634 0.36 8.51 7.21
CA THR A 634 0.84 8.33 5.83
C THR A 634 -0.08 7.39 5.05
N ILE A 635 -0.46 6.25 5.64
CA ILE A 635 -1.40 5.27 5.03
C ILE A 635 -2.76 5.93 4.77
N ASP A 636 -3.33 6.62 5.77
CA ASP A 636 -4.63 7.30 5.65
C ASP A 636 -4.63 8.49 4.70
N SER A 637 -3.45 9.05 4.39
CA SER A 637 -3.30 10.07 3.36
C SER A 637 -3.28 9.44 1.97
N GLU A 638 -2.46 8.39 1.78
CA GLU A 638 -2.36 7.70 0.48
C GLU A 638 -3.68 7.03 0.06
N ARG A 639 -4.42 6.41 0.99
CA ARG A 639 -5.76 5.82 0.72
C ARG A 639 -6.74 6.80 0.07
N LYS A 640 -6.59 8.11 0.31
CA LYS A 640 -7.45 9.16 -0.26
C LYS A 640 -7.02 9.62 -1.66
N THR A 641 -5.80 9.32 -2.08
CA THR A 641 -5.20 9.81 -3.33
C THR A 641 -4.81 8.72 -4.32
N SER A 642 -4.64 7.48 -3.85
CA SER A 642 -4.26 6.33 -4.67
C SER A 642 -5.37 5.92 -5.64
N LEU A 643 -4.96 5.37 -6.79
CA LEU A 643 -5.84 4.75 -7.77
C LEU A 643 -6.00 3.24 -7.54
N VAL A 644 -5.30 2.67 -6.55
CA VAL A 644 -5.43 1.26 -6.15
C VAL A 644 -6.79 1.06 -5.48
N LYS A 645 -7.61 0.17 -6.06
CA LYS A 645 -8.87 -0.24 -5.47
C LYS A 645 -8.63 -1.26 -4.37
N LEU A 646 -9.02 -0.92 -3.15
CA LEU A 646 -9.11 -1.84 -2.02
C LEU A 646 -10.52 -2.47 -1.96
N SER A 647 -10.62 -3.69 -1.44
CA SER A 647 -11.91 -4.30 -1.08
C SER A 647 -12.42 -3.74 0.26
N ALA A 648 -13.69 -3.96 0.59
CA ALA A 648 -14.27 -3.52 1.86
C ALA A 648 -13.55 -4.17 3.08
N GLU A 649 -13.06 -5.40 2.92
CA GLU A 649 -12.29 -6.13 3.92
C GLU A 649 -10.84 -5.61 4.04
N GLU A 650 -10.23 -5.21 2.93
CA GLU A 650 -8.90 -4.58 2.92
C GLU A 650 -8.94 -3.19 3.57
N GLU A 651 -9.95 -2.36 3.26
CA GLU A 651 -10.16 -1.06 3.92
C GLU A 651 -10.36 -1.23 5.42
N LYS A 652 -11.22 -2.17 5.85
CA LYS A 652 -11.46 -2.46 7.27
C LYS A 652 -10.17 -2.88 8.00
N SER A 653 -9.32 -3.69 7.37
CA SER A 653 -8.04 -4.11 7.93
C SER A 653 -7.09 -2.93 8.17
N LEU A 654 -7.13 -1.89 7.32
CA LEU A 654 -6.34 -0.67 7.50
C LEU A 654 -6.98 0.29 8.52
N ASP A 655 -8.31 0.39 8.58
CA ASP A 655 -9.02 1.22 9.57
C ASP A 655 -8.71 0.80 11.02
N GLU A 656 -8.47 -0.49 11.27
CA GLU A 656 -8.08 -1.00 12.59
C GLU A 656 -6.74 -0.43 13.09
N LEU A 657 -5.85 0.02 12.20
CA LEU A 657 -4.56 0.63 12.57
C LEU A 657 -4.72 2.00 13.24
N SER A 658 -5.82 2.71 12.98
CA SER A 658 -6.09 4.06 13.50
C SER A 658 -6.14 4.14 15.03
N ARG A 659 -6.48 3.04 15.70
CA ARG A 659 -6.60 2.95 17.16
C ARG A 659 -5.33 2.49 17.88
N LEU A 660 -4.32 2.10 17.11
CA LEU A 660 -3.23 1.29 17.61
C LEU A 660 -2.32 2.02 18.61
N GLU A 661 -2.22 3.35 18.54
CA GLU A 661 -1.54 4.16 19.56
C GLU A 661 -2.17 3.98 20.95
N ASP A 662 -3.49 4.17 21.06
CA ASP A 662 -4.24 4.02 22.31
C ASP A 662 -4.23 2.57 22.79
N ASP A 663 -4.49 1.62 21.88
CA ASP A 663 -4.53 0.20 22.22
C ASP A 663 -3.14 -0.31 22.69
N ILE A 664 -2.03 0.15 22.11
CA ILE A 664 -0.66 -0.15 22.59
C ILE A 664 -0.37 0.50 23.96
N ASN A 665 -0.77 1.75 24.17
CA ASN A 665 -0.54 2.44 25.44
C ASN A 665 -1.33 1.79 26.58
N SER A 666 -2.57 1.39 26.31
CA SER A 666 -3.40 0.58 27.21
C SER A 666 -2.76 -0.79 27.49
N LEU A 667 -2.30 -1.49 26.46
CA LEU A 667 -1.64 -2.79 26.61
C LEU A 667 -0.37 -2.70 27.47
N LYS A 668 0.49 -1.70 27.25
CA LYS A 668 1.68 -1.44 28.08
C LYS A 668 1.31 -1.27 29.56
N TYR A 669 0.24 -0.56 29.87
CA TYR A 669 -0.25 -0.41 31.25
C TYR A 669 -0.71 -1.75 31.84
N ILE A 670 -1.51 -2.54 31.12
CA ILE A 670 -2.02 -3.83 31.59
C ILE A 670 -0.88 -4.84 31.82
N ILE A 671 0.12 -4.90 30.93
CA ILE A 671 1.30 -5.76 31.13
C ILE A 671 2.09 -5.34 32.38
N ASN A 672 2.28 -4.03 32.62
CA ASN A 672 2.94 -3.55 33.83
C ASN A 672 2.17 -3.95 35.11
N VAL A 673 0.82 -3.88 35.09
CA VAL A 673 -0.02 -4.36 36.20
C VAL A 673 0.15 -5.87 36.42
N TYR A 674 0.18 -6.67 35.34
CA TYR A 674 0.47 -8.11 35.41
C TYR A 674 1.83 -8.39 36.09
N ILE A 675 2.89 -7.70 35.66
CA ILE A 675 4.25 -7.82 36.21
C ILE A 675 4.29 -7.47 37.70
N LEU A 676 3.69 -6.34 38.09
CA LEU A 676 3.73 -5.82 39.46
C LEU A 676 3.06 -6.72 40.50
N TYR A 677 2.08 -7.54 40.09
CA TYR A 677 1.34 -8.42 41.00
C TYR A 677 1.74 -9.90 40.94
N LEU A 678 2.72 -10.26 40.10
CA LEU A 678 3.21 -11.63 39.93
C LEU A 678 3.78 -12.22 41.24
N LYS A 679 3.42 -13.47 41.56
CA LYS A 679 3.97 -14.21 42.71
C LYS A 679 4.84 -15.35 42.21
N ILE A 680 6.13 -15.27 42.51
CA ILE A 680 7.09 -16.29 42.08
C ILE A 680 7.30 -17.34 43.17
N SER A 681 7.19 -18.59 42.76
CA SER A 681 7.51 -19.74 43.59
C SER A 681 9.01 -20.06 43.52
N LYS A 682 9.58 -20.46 44.66
CA LYS A 682 10.91 -21.09 44.76
C LYS A 682 10.81 -22.60 44.99
N SER A 683 9.61 -23.15 44.86
CA SER A 683 9.30 -24.58 45.04
C SER A 683 9.85 -25.42 43.88
N GLU A 684 10.21 -26.67 44.16
CA GLU A 684 10.51 -27.69 43.14
C GLU A 684 9.22 -28.30 42.56
N LYS A 685 8.08 -28.11 43.23
CA LYS A 685 6.77 -28.54 42.77
C LYS A 685 6.25 -27.59 41.69
N LEU A 686 6.19 -28.08 40.45
CA LEU A 686 5.84 -27.31 39.25
C LEU A 686 4.50 -26.59 39.34
N SER A 687 3.49 -27.26 39.89
CA SER A 687 2.13 -26.72 40.06
C SER A 687 2.06 -25.48 40.98
N ASP A 688 3.10 -25.20 41.76
CA ASP A 688 3.22 -23.97 42.56
C ASP A 688 3.67 -22.76 41.72
N HIS A 689 4.18 -22.97 40.50
CA HIS A 689 4.59 -21.90 39.55
C HIS A 689 3.43 -21.36 38.71
N ALA A 690 2.22 -21.89 38.88
CA ALA A 690 1.08 -21.57 38.02
C ALA A 690 0.60 -20.10 38.03
N ASP A 691 0.95 -19.31 39.05
CA ASP A 691 0.51 -17.91 39.19
C ASP A 691 0.95 -17.03 37.99
N ILE A 692 2.06 -17.37 37.32
CA ILE A 692 2.49 -16.70 36.07
C ILE A 692 1.47 -16.84 34.94
N PHE A 693 0.85 -18.02 34.79
CA PHE A 693 -0.17 -18.27 33.79
C PHE A 693 -1.56 -17.79 34.26
N ASP A 694 -1.91 -18.05 35.51
CA ASP A 694 -3.19 -17.65 36.11
C ASP A 694 -3.39 -16.11 36.01
N ARG A 695 -2.32 -15.31 36.08
CA ARG A 695 -2.38 -13.85 35.87
C ARG A 695 -2.29 -13.41 34.42
N ALA A 696 -1.49 -14.09 33.60
CA ALA A 696 -1.39 -13.78 32.16
C ALA A 696 -2.76 -13.87 31.47
N ALA A 697 -3.65 -14.74 31.96
CA ALA A 697 -5.05 -14.85 31.54
C ALA A 697 -5.90 -13.57 31.71
N SER A 698 -5.40 -12.51 32.35
CA SER A 698 -6.06 -11.20 32.44
C SER A 698 -5.63 -10.20 31.35
N VAL A 699 -4.67 -10.56 30.50
CA VAL A 699 -4.09 -9.68 29.47
C VAL A 699 -4.53 -10.17 28.08
N ASN A 700 -5.46 -9.46 27.44
CA ASN A 700 -6.05 -9.88 26.16
C ASN A 700 -5.19 -9.53 24.93
N GLY A 701 -4.34 -8.49 25.00
CA GLY A 701 -3.53 -8.09 23.85
C GLY A 701 -4.30 -7.31 22.77
N ILE A 702 -3.81 -7.34 21.53
CA ILE A 702 -4.34 -6.64 20.35
C ILE A 702 -4.46 -7.64 19.19
N SER A 703 -5.66 -7.79 18.62
CA SER A 703 -6.01 -8.84 17.65
C SER A 703 -5.84 -8.44 16.17
N THR A 704 -5.03 -7.42 15.89
CA THR A 704 -4.81 -6.87 14.54
C THR A 704 -3.95 -7.83 13.69
N ASP A 705 -4.38 -8.08 12.45
CA ASP A 705 -3.58 -8.82 11.46
C ASP A 705 -2.54 -7.90 10.79
N PHE A 706 -1.42 -7.71 11.49
CA PHE A 706 -0.28 -6.93 11.00
C PHE A 706 0.33 -7.51 9.72
N LYS A 707 0.22 -8.82 9.48
CA LYS A 707 0.78 -9.46 8.28
C LYS A 707 -0.02 -9.08 7.04
N THR A 708 -1.36 -9.11 7.12
CA THR A 708 -2.22 -8.56 6.07
C THR A 708 -2.02 -7.06 5.91
N ALA A 709 -1.85 -6.30 6.99
CA ALA A 709 -1.56 -4.87 6.90
C ALA A 709 -0.26 -4.57 6.12
N ILE A 710 0.82 -5.32 6.32
CA ILE A 710 2.08 -5.19 5.55
C ILE A 710 1.81 -5.37 4.05
N VAL A 711 1.12 -6.43 3.66
CA VAL A 711 0.79 -6.71 2.24
C VAL A 711 -0.04 -5.57 1.63
N LEU A 712 -0.97 -4.98 2.37
CA LEU A 712 -1.79 -3.86 1.90
C LEU A 712 -1.00 -2.55 1.80
N ILE A 713 -0.05 -2.31 2.70
CA ILE A 713 0.86 -1.15 2.64
C ILE A 713 1.78 -1.26 1.42
N GLU A 714 2.29 -2.45 1.11
CA GLU A 714 3.07 -2.69 -0.10
C GLU A 714 2.22 -2.58 -1.37
N LYS A 715 0.97 -3.06 -1.35
CA LYS A 715 -0.01 -2.88 -2.43
C LYS A 715 -0.25 -1.40 -2.75
N LEU A 716 -0.43 -0.56 -1.73
CA LEU A 716 -0.53 0.90 -1.86
C LEU A 716 0.78 1.53 -2.37
N ALA A 717 1.92 1.15 -1.79
CA ALA A 717 3.23 1.66 -2.21
C ALA A 717 3.60 1.27 -3.66
N ASN A 718 2.97 0.24 -4.21
CA ASN A 718 3.15 -0.20 -5.59
C ASN A 718 2.26 0.55 -6.61
N ASP A 719 1.40 1.49 -6.19
CA ASP A 719 0.72 2.42 -7.09
C ASP A 719 1.77 3.24 -7.89
N PRO A 720 1.77 3.17 -9.23
CA PRO A 720 2.74 3.89 -10.06
C PRO A 720 2.59 5.42 -10.02
N PHE A 721 1.54 5.96 -9.40
CA PHE A 721 1.30 7.39 -9.21
C PHE A 721 1.51 7.86 -7.76
N SER A 722 1.83 6.95 -6.83
CA SER A 722 2.05 7.29 -5.42
C SER A 722 3.25 8.22 -5.22
N LEU A 723 3.03 9.32 -4.50
CA LEU A 723 4.10 10.19 -4.01
C LEU A 723 4.64 9.75 -2.64
N ALA A 724 3.88 8.95 -1.88
CA ALA A 724 4.28 8.42 -0.57
C ALA A 724 4.96 7.03 -0.64
N SER A 725 5.13 6.48 -1.84
CA SER A 725 5.68 5.14 -2.13
C SER A 725 6.93 4.77 -1.31
N ASP A 726 7.87 5.70 -1.15
CA ASP A 726 9.09 5.48 -0.36
C ASP A 726 8.83 5.51 1.15
N ASP A 727 7.94 6.37 1.64
CA ASP A 727 7.66 6.53 3.07
C ASP A 727 6.78 5.40 3.60
N LEU A 728 5.82 4.92 2.80
CA LEU A 728 5.09 3.67 3.07
C LEU A 728 6.06 2.49 3.22
N ARG A 729 7.01 2.33 2.29
CA ARG A 729 8.04 1.28 2.37
C ARG A 729 9.04 1.47 3.52
N LYS A 730 9.26 2.69 4.02
CA LYS A 730 10.04 2.95 5.26
C LYS A 730 9.26 2.58 6.52
N SER A 731 7.93 2.54 6.47
CA SER A 731 7.10 2.15 7.62
C SER A 731 7.02 0.63 7.84
N VAL A 732 7.23 -0.20 6.80
CA VAL A 732 7.15 -1.68 6.85
C VAL A 732 7.85 -2.30 8.08
N PRO A 733 9.09 -1.91 8.47
CA PRO A 733 9.76 -2.47 9.65
C PRO A 733 9.03 -2.25 10.99
N ILE A 734 8.17 -1.23 11.11
CA ILE A 734 7.34 -0.99 12.30
C ILE A 734 6.28 -2.08 12.41
N TRP A 735 5.63 -2.40 11.30
CA TRP A 735 4.58 -3.42 11.19
C TRP A 735 5.16 -4.84 11.32
N GLU A 736 6.32 -5.10 10.69
CA GLU A 736 7.08 -6.35 10.89
C GLU A 736 7.40 -6.56 12.38
N LYS A 737 7.87 -5.51 13.08
CA LYS A 737 8.15 -5.57 14.52
C LYS A 737 6.91 -5.93 15.32
N LEU A 738 5.78 -5.27 15.07
CA LEU A 738 4.51 -5.53 15.77
C LEU A 738 4.03 -6.99 15.58
N ASP A 739 4.08 -7.51 14.34
CA ASP A 739 3.72 -8.90 14.07
C ASP A 739 4.69 -9.90 14.70
N SER A 740 6.00 -9.61 14.68
CA SER A 740 7.04 -10.46 15.27
C SER A 740 6.87 -10.66 16.79
N ILE A 741 6.30 -9.67 17.49
CA ILE A 741 5.97 -9.78 18.92
C ILE A 741 4.76 -10.70 19.11
N GLY A 742 3.77 -10.66 18.21
CA GLY A 742 2.53 -11.44 18.31
C GLY A 742 1.61 -10.92 19.40
N LEU A 743 1.01 -9.75 19.19
CA LEU A 743 0.29 -9.00 20.23
C LEU A 743 -1.09 -9.58 20.62
N ASP A 744 -1.65 -10.53 19.87
CA ASP A 744 -2.90 -11.21 20.29
C ASP A 744 -2.57 -12.21 21.40
N PHE A 745 -2.92 -11.84 22.64
CA PHE A 745 -2.71 -12.69 23.80
C PHE A 745 -3.96 -13.48 24.19
N ALA A 746 -5.14 -13.06 23.72
CA ALA A 746 -6.42 -13.70 24.00
C ALA A 746 -6.47 -15.13 23.46
N LYS A 747 -5.84 -15.40 22.31
CA LYS A 747 -5.73 -16.77 21.78
C LYS A 747 -5.02 -17.77 22.72
N TYR A 748 -4.13 -17.31 23.60
CA TYR A 748 -3.45 -18.16 24.60
C TYR A 748 -4.29 -18.41 25.86
N GLN A 749 -5.46 -17.79 26.00
CA GLN A 749 -6.20 -17.75 27.28
C GLN A 749 -6.69 -19.13 27.76
N THR A 750 -7.04 -20.03 26.83
CA THR A 750 -7.39 -21.43 27.16
C THR A 750 -6.18 -22.20 27.70
N ASP A 751 -4.98 -21.93 27.18
CA ASP A 751 -3.74 -22.58 27.60
C ASP A 751 -3.23 -22.01 28.93
N PHE A 752 -3.33 -20.70 29.15
CA PHE A 752 -3.07 -20.08 30.45
C PHE A 752 -3.89 -20.75 31.57
N GLN A 753 -5.21 -20.88 31.37
CA GLN A 753 -6.12 -21.52 32.33
C GLN A 753 -5.83 -23.02 32.52
N SER A 754 -5.26 -23.69 31.51
CA SER A 754 -4.95 -25.13 31.53
C SER A 754 -3.55 -25.44 32.08
N ALA A 755 -2.61 -24.48 32.05
CA ALA A 755 -1.19 -24.69 32.35
C ALA A 755 -0.94 -25.38 33.69
N LYS A 756 -1.65 -24.98 34.75
CA LYS A 756 -1.56 -25.60 36.10
C LYS A 756 -1.80 -27.11 36.09
N LYS A 757 -2.75 -27.57 35.27
CA LYS A 757 -3.08 -28.99 35.12
C LYS A 757 -1.97 -29.72 34.37
N SER A 758 -1.38 -29.10 33.35
CA SER A 758 -0.26 -29.67 32.60
C SER A 758 1.04 -29.71 33.41
N LEU A 759 1.33 -28.71 34.24
CA LEU A 759 2.43 -28.75 35.22
C LEU A 759 2.26 -29.95 36.19
N SER A 760 1.04 -30.18 36.68
CA SER A 760 0.72 -31.32 37.55
C SER A 760 0.81 -32.68 36.82
N SER A 761 0.45 -32.72 35.54
CA SER A 761 0.60 -33.91 34.66
C SER A 761 2.07 -34.23 34.40
N LEU A 762 2.90 -33.18 34.24
CA LEU A 762 4.34 -33.30 34.03
C LEU A 762 5.06 -33.81 35.29
N GLU A 763 4.73 -33.30 36.49
CA GLU A 763 5.19 -33.86 37.78
C GLU A 763 4.92 -35.37 37.87
N ALA A 764 3.70 -35.79 37.51
CA ALA A 764 3.29 -37.20 37.53
C ALA A 764 4.01 -38.04 36.44
N THR A 765 4.46 -37.41 35.35
CA THR A 765 5.24 -38.03 34.29
C THR A 765 6.69 -38.23 34.73
N PHE A 766 7.33 -37.20 35.31
CA PHE A 766 8.67 -37.29 35.91
C PHE A 766 8.71 -38.32 37.04
N SER A 767 7.68 -38.38 37.89
CA SER A 767 7.55 -39.40 38.94
C SER A 767 7.47 -40.86 38.42
N LYS A 768 7.06 -41.06 37.15
CA LYS A 768 6.95 -42.40 36.53
C LYS A 768 8.21 -42.84 35.77
N LEU A 769 9.09 -41.92 35.39
CA LEU A 769 10.25 -42.18 34.51
C LEU A 769 11.18 -43.29 35.04
N HIS A 770 11.41 -43.36 36.35
CA HIS A 770 12.22 -44.43 36.94
C HIS A 770 11.64 -45.83 36.68
N ARG A 771 10.31 -45.99 36.74
CA ARG A 771 9.64 -47.27 36.47
C ARG A 771 9.68 -47.63 35.00
N SER A 772 9.52 -46.66 34.08
CA SER A 772 9.57 -46.94 32.64
C SER A 772 10.96 -47.38 32.17
N PHE A 773 12.04 -46.79 32.70
CA PHE A 773 13.40 -47.25 32.39
C PHE A 773 13.74 -48.63 32.99
N ALA A 774 13.14 -48.98 34.15
CA ALA A 774 13.29 -50.33 34.71
C ALA A 774 12.60 -51.39 33.85
N LEU A 775 11.42 -51.08 33.29
CA LEU A 775 10.69 -51.99 32.40
C LEU A 775 11.43 -52.26 31.09
N THR A 776 12.02 -51.25 30.45
CA THR A 776 12.78 -51.46 29.21
C THR A 776 14.06 -52.28 29.42
N ALA A 777 14.76 -52.10 30.54
CA ALA A 777 15.92 -52.91 30.89
C ALA A 777 15.60 -54.41 31.12
N SER A 778 14.32 -54.75 31.34
CA SER A 778 13.85 -56.12 31.56
C SER A 778 13.27 -56.82 30.31
N SER A 779 13.13 -56.11 29.18
CA SER A 779 12.64 -56.68 27.92
C SER A 779 13.80 -57.20 27.08
N PRO A 780 13.77 -58.46 26.57
CA PRO A 780 14.81 -58.97 25.68
C PRO A 780 14.89 -58.14 24.39
N SER A 781 16.12 -57.81 23.99
CA SER A 781 16.42 -57.24 22.68
C SER A 781 16.20 -58.30 21.59
N ASN A 782 15.02 -58.33 20.98
CA ASN A 782 14.83 -59.07 19.73
C ASN A 782 15.59 -58.36 18.60
N SER A 783 16.82 -58.81 18.38
CA SER A 783 17.52 -58.62 17.12
C SER A 783 16.69 -59.19 15.97
N SER A 784 16.64 -58.46 14.86
CA SER A 784 15.89 -58.83 13.67
C SER A 784 16.34 -60.17 13.07
N GLU A 785 15.42 -61.13 13.02
CA GLU A 785 15.40 -62.17 12.01
C GLU A 785 14.05 -62.09 11.28
N SER A 786 14.09 -62.05 9.95
CA SER A 786 12.93 -61.80 9.11
C SER A 786 12.30 -63.11 8.66
N GLU A 787 11.19 -63.50 9.28
CA GLU A 787 10.27 -64.49 8.70
C GLU A 787 8.97 -63.81 8.28
N SER A 788 8.76 -63.80 6.97
CA SER A 788 7.47 -63.50 6.35
C SER A 788 6.54 -64.69 6.51
N LEU A 789 5.35 -64.48 7.07
CA LEU A 789 4.21 -65.37 6.89
C LEU A 789 2.94 -64.52 6.78
N ASP A 790 2.38 -64.51 5.58
CA ASP A 790 0.96 -64.22 5.39
C ASP A 790 0.17 -65.24 6.21
N ASP A 791 -0.82 -64.79 6.99
CA ASP A 791 -2.05 -65.59 7.05
C ASP A 791 -3.31 -64.78 7.39
N VAL A 792 -4.36 -65.25 6.74
CA VAL A 792 -5.73 -64.74 6.69
C VAL A 792 -6.39 -64.70 8.07
N PHE A 793 -7.07 -63.60 8.41
CA PHE A 793 -8.08 -63.60 9.49
C PHE A 793 -9.50 -63.53 8.93
N GLU A 794 -10.15 -64.70 8.88
CA GLU A 794 -11.56 -64.90 8.57
C GLU A 794 -12.43 -64.29 9.69
N ILE A 795 -13.43 -63.47 9.34
CA ILE A 795 -14.38 -62.90 10.30
C ILE A 795 -15.54 -63.86 10.50
N ARG A 796 -15.73 -64.37 11.72
CA ARG A 796 -16.99 -65.00 12.15
C ARG A 796 -17.47 -64.48 13.52
N TYR A 797 -18.57 -63.73 13.45
CA TYR A 797 -19.67 -63.60 14.41
C TYR A 797 -19.45 -63.93 15.90
N SER A 798 -19.67 -62.92 16.73
CA SER A 798 -20.78 -62.91 17.72
C SER A 798 -21.27 -61.48 17.91
#